data_AF-A0A2D8I141-F1
#
_entry.id   AF-A0A2D8I141-F1
#
_cell.length_a   1.000
_cell.length_b   1.000
_cell.length_c   1.000
_cell.angle_alpha   90.00
_cell.angle_beta   90.00
_cell.angle_gamma   90.00
#
_symmetry.space_group_name_H-M   'P 1'
#
loop_
_entity.id
_entity.type
_entity.pdbx_description
1 polymer ?
#
loop_
_entity_poly.entity_id
_entity_poly.type
_entity_poly.pdbx_seq_one_letter_code
_entity_poly.pdbx_strand_id
1 'polypeptide(L)'
;MKKAIFRLSILISFSILNLDFIQAANLNVAKPNIHPYVDPAGGREKHEYTDKKVNEARVYDFYQRQADYYMANPDKLPKIIPSYPGLDAGLHGHWGKYNQNNHNDGRWNDGDTGEHFTHVVKGKGLSVLKGICVKLGNGHTLSTCFDPMTLSYRTVWQNGWIKFEPFRWGCSRSANIVGTPWFTISKSNMPSEGEYFGLRRFGKRVIFEYRIGDVKIQDEPWASENAFYRRIDMTNPVEKLTISCRITNPELKVKIIEAKGVGHSEWKDEQLIMNDVQSSASIIVRISKEKEPDNEGAVLAHLKAKRKYEKRWKEVIKAPGKLGKPNDSSYVVDTLTVPYKNPYKTVMQLTSMAFLPNGNALVSTLPGDIWLIKGISDDLKNITWQRYATGFNQPIGIHVDEDGIFVLDRGQIYLLHDLNGDEEIDYYEKYANDFGSYDRSHTHTFGLHRTKDKSFHFIQRTSVYRTGPDKITRKVATGVRNCMAVGGTDDYFLAGPQEGTWTPTSAIIEVKDGEEYGLGGKGISPPLCFVPRGIDNSTGGMREITSHKWGPFKGSHVGLSYGSASHYLILRDTTSSRPQGAVVPMEGNFLAGVMRGDFHPKDGQLYVAGLDGWGDYSIEDGCVHRVRYTGGKVRKPSGFKVYTNGIRIEFTTELEKKSTQLVDHYFAHAWNYEYAKRYGSPEFSAKFPESLGHDRIDIRSVKLLNNKKSIFIEMPDLEPIMQLHIRMHLKDESGTQFKTDLFCSPMFPDKPFKMKGLEESRKDKLAFVSLRVANHQTKKKPEFTGKVIEGEREIQIDANSGLVYSKKIIEAKPDEALVLTLRNVDVMNHNLVIVEPGSTKKVGEASFKMISDPKAGEKNYAPDMKEVLFVVPVIEPGENHSLHFRAPEKQGDYPYICTFPGHWMVMQGVLRIR
;
A
#
# COMPACT_ATOMS: atom_id res chain seq x y z
N MET A 1 -88.13 -31.02 30.00
CA MET A 1 -87.48 -31.92 29.01
C MET A 1 -86.54 -31.07 28.18
N LYS A 2 -85.22 -31.23 28.35
CA LYS A 2 -84.35 -31.96 27.42
C LYS A 2 -84.48 -31.51 25.96
N LYS A 3 -83.37 -30.96 25.45
CA LYS A 3 -82.98 -30.74 24.05
C LYS A 3 -83.73 -29.65 23.28
N ALA A 4 -83.03 -28.56 22.97
CA ALA A 4 -82.58 -28.22 21.61
C ALA A 4 -81.98 -26.79 21.58
N ILE A 5 -81.22 -26.52 20.50
CA ILE A 5 -80.95 -25.19 19.91
C ILE A 5 -79.55 -24.59 20.16
N PHE A 6 -78.77 -24.68 19.07
CA PHE A 6 -77.64 -23.88 18.58
C PHE A 6 -76.26 -23.96 19.26
N ARG A 7 -75.35 -24.69 18.59
CA ARG A 7 -73.90 -24.48 18.67
C ARG A 7 -73.56 -23.18 17.93
N LEU A 8 -73.26 -22.13 18.68
CA LEU A 8 -72.49 -20.98 18.23
C LEU A 8 -71.06 -21.18 18.73
N SER A 9 -70.14 -21.50 17.83
CA SER A 9 -68.72 -21.60 18.15
C SER A 9 -68.16 -20.20 18.38
N ILE A 10 -67.74 -19.93 19.61
CA ILE A 10 -67.08 -18.69 20.01
C ILE A 10 -65.72 -18.61 19.28
N LEU A 11 -65.58 -17.62 18.39
CA LEU A 11 -64.30 -17.10 17.95
C LEU A 11 -63.61 -16.44 19.15
N ILE A 12 -62.46 -16.97 19.55
CA ILE A 12 -61.46 -16.22 20.33
C ILE A 12 -60.35 -15.86 19.37
N SER A 13 -60.17 -14.55 19.14
CA SER A 13 -59.11 -13.97 18.33
C SER A 13 -57.73 -14.45 18.76
N PHE A 14 -57.10 -15.27 17.92
CA PHE A 14 -55.66 -15.33 17.84
C PHE A 14 -55.17 -13.99 17.29
N SER A 15 -54.77 -13.10 18.20
CA SER A 15 -54.02 -11.92 17.84
C SER A 15 -52.64 -12.38 17.37
N ILE A 16 -52.49 -12.40 16.05
CA ILE A 16 -51.27 -12.25 15.25
C ILE A 16 -50.01 -12.17 16.13
N LEU A 17 -49.39 -13.34 16.36
CA LEU A 17 -47.94 -13.42 16.51
C LEU A 17 -47.37 -12.81 15.23
N ASN A 18 -46.96 -11.55 15.32
CA ASN A 18 -45.99 -11.00 14.39
C ASN A 18 -44.80 -11.95 14.44
N LEU A 19 -44.66 -12.78 13.41
CA LEU A 19 -43.41 -13.42 13.08
C LEU A 19 -42.43 -12.28 12.83
N ASP A 20 -41.69 -11.93 13.88
CA ASP A 20 -40.52 -11.10 13.78
C ASP A 20 -39.62 -11.71 12.71
N PHE A 21 -39.44 -10.93 11.65
CA PHE A 21 -38.30 -11.03 10.77
C PHE A 21 -37.06 -11.24 11.63
N ILE A 22 -36.34 -12.34 11.41
CA ILE A 22 -35.00 -12.57 11.97
C ILE A 22 -34.10 -11.49 11.36
N GLN A 23 -34.09 -10.30 11.97
CA GLN A 23 -33.03 -9.32 11.82
C GLN A 23 -31.77 -9.98 12.36
N ALA A 24 -30.67 -9.89 11.61
CA ALA A 24 -29.34 -10.09 12.18
C ALA A 24 -29.29 -9.33 13.50
N ALA A 25 -29.03 -10.03 14.61
CA ALA A 25 -28.99 -9.45 15.95
C ALA A 25 -28.28 -8.09 15.88
N ASN A 26 -28.96 -7.01 16.31
CA ASN A 26 -28.47 -5.65 16.21
C ASN A 26 -27.05 -5.56 16.79
N LEU A 27 -26.04 -5.54 15.92
CA LEU A 27 -24.62 -5.46 16.31
C LEU A 27 -24.39 -4.24 17.21
N ASN A 28 -23.58 -4.37 18.26
CA ASN A 28 -23.24 -3.28 19.17
C ASN A 28 -22.19 -2.33 18.56
N VAL A 29 -22.63 -1.62 17.52
CA VAL A 29 -21.88 -0.60 16.78
C VAL A 29 -22.55 0.76 16.96
N ALA A 30 -21.78 1.84 16.96
CA ALA A 30 -22.35 3.19 17.03
C ALA A 30 -23.19 3.50 15.79
N LYS A 31 -24.24 4.31 15.95
CA LYS A 31 -25.24 4.61 14.91
C LYS A 31 -25.63 6.09 14.99
N PRO A 32 -25.61 6.87 13.89
CA PRO A 32 -25.87 8.33 13.93
C PRO A 32 -27.18 8.73 14.63
N ASN A 33 -28.26 7.98 14.41
CA ASN A 33 -29.59 8.29 14.98
C ASN A 33 -29.74 7.96 16.48
N ILE A 34 -28.77 7.28 17.08
CA ILE A 34 -28.79 6.86 18.49
C ILE A 34 -27.62 7.48 19.25
N HIS A 35 -26.49 7.64 18.57
CA HIS A 35 -25.21 8.03 19.12
C HIS A 35 -24.77 9.32 18.41
N PRO A 36 -25.03 10.51 19.00
CA PRO A 36 -24.74 11.78 18.33
C PRO A 36 -23.24 11.97 18.01
N TYR A 37 -22.36 11.30 18.76
CA TYR A 37 -20.91 11.33 18.54
C TYR A 37 -20.43 10.62 17.25
N VAL A 38 -21.31 9.95 16.51
CA VAL A 38 -20.98 9.35 15.20
C VAL A 38 -21.72 10.00 14.03
N ASP A 39 -22.38 11.14 14.27
CA ASP A 39 -22.93 11.95 13.19
C ASP A 39 -21.78 12.45 12.27
N PRO A 40 -21.80 12.14 10.96
CA PRO A 40 -20.86 12.68 9.98
C PRO A 40 -20.80 14.20 9.90
N ALA A 41 -21.90 14.89 10.25
CA ALA A 41 -21.95 16.35 10.20
C ALA A 41 -21.14 17.01 11.33
N GLY A 42 -20.90 16.29 12.43
CA GLY A 42 -20.17 16.81 13.59
C GLY A 42 -18.65 16.56 13.56
N GLY A 43 -17.89 17.38 14.30
CA GLY A 43 -16.44 17.21 14.47
C GLY A 43 -15.61 17.63 13.24
N ARG A 44 -16.17 18.48 12.39
CA ARG A 44 -15.56 18.90 11.11
C ARG A 44 -14.72 20.16 11.24
N GLU A 45 -14.84 20.90 12.35
CA GLU A 45 -14.31 22.26 12.50
C GLU A 45 -12.77 22.33 12.45
N LYS A 46 -12.10 21.19 12.72
CA LYS A 46 -10.64 21.07 12.76
C LYS A 46 -10.03 20.43 11.49
N HIS A 47 -10.84 20.12 10.49
CA HIS A 47 -10.41 19.39 9.30
C HIS A 47 -10.63 20.21 8.02
N GLU A 48 -9.53 20.65 7.41
CA GLU A 48 -9.46 21.64 6.32
C GLU A 48 -10.14 21.22 5.00
N TYR A 49 -10.44 19.93 4.83
CA TYR A 49 -11.00 19.38 3.59
C TYR A 49 -12.31 18.61 3.80
N THR A 50 -12.99 18.88 4.91
CA THR A 50 -14.29 18.28 5.24
C THR A 50 -15.34 18.59 4.18
N ASP A 51 -15.44 19.82 3.70
CA ASP A 51 -16.50 20.20 2.74
C ASP A 51 -16.32 19.60 1.33
N LYS A 52 -15.26 18.81 1.10
CA LYS A 52 -15.06 18.11 -0.15
C LYS A 52 -16.02 16.93 -0.25
N LYS A 53 -16.60 16.73 -1.44
CA LYS A 53 -17.61 15.69 -1.74
C LYS A 53 -17.18 14.25 -1.39
N VAL A 54 -15.88 13.93 -1.46
CA VAL A 54 -15.33 12.62 -1.03
C VAL A 54 -15.42 12.44 0.49
N ASN A 55 -15.40 13.54 1.23
CA ASN A 55 -15.31 13.56 2.69
C ASN A 55 -16.63 13.94 3.39
N GLU A 56 -17.71 14.18 2.64
CA GLU A 56 -18.99 14.67 3.16
C GLU A 56 -19.60 13.76 4.24
N ALA A 57 -19.44 12.44 4.08
CA ALA A 57 -19.99 11.45 5.00
C ALA A 57 -18.98 10.98 6.05
N ARG A 58 -17.73 11.44 5.99
CA ARG A 58 -16.63 10.95 6.85
C ARG A 58 -16.88 11.28 8.32
N VAL A 59 -16.59 10.30 9.18
CA VAL A 59 -16.61 10.46 10.63
C VAL A 59 -15.19 10.79 11.10
N TYR A 60 -14.99 12.05 11.46
CA TYR A 60 -13.76 12.51 12.09
C TYR A 60 -13.81 12.29 13.61
N ASP A 61 -12.63 12.06 14.20
CA ASP A 61 -12.40 12.05 15.64
C ASP A 61 -13.36 11.17 16.46
N PHE A 62 -13.78 10.01 15.92
CA PHE A 62 -14.81 9.14 16.51
C PHE A 62 -14.57 8.87 18.00
N TYR A 63 -13.39 8.34 18.36
CA TYR A 63 -13.09 7.96 19.74
C TYR A 63 -13.05 9.17 20.68
N GLN A 64 -12.62 10.33 20.18
CA GLN A 64 -12.58 11.57 20.96
C GLN A 64 -14.00 12.05 21.28
N ARG A 65 -14.88 12.08 20.27
CA ARG A 65 -16.29 12.47 20.45
C ARG A 65 -17.05 11.47 21.32
N GLN A 66 -16.77 10.18 21.17
CA GLN A 66 -17.34 9.13 22.01
C GLN A 66 -16.96 9.34 23.48
N ALA A 67 -15.67 9.54 23.76
CA ALA A 67 -15.19 9.80 25.12
C ALA A 67 -15.80 11.09 25.70
N ASP A 68 -15.74 12.20 24.95
CA ASP A 68 -16.29 13.49 25.39
C ASP A 68 -17.80 13.41 25.67
N TYR A 69 -18.56 12.65 24.87
CA TYR A 69 -19.99 12.44 25.08
C TYR A 69 -20.27 11.73 26.41
N TYR A 70 -19.58 10.64 26.70
CA TYR A 70 -19.81 9.87 27.93
C TYR A 70 -19.23 10.53 29.17
N MET A 71 -18.15 11.32 29.05
CA MET A 71 -17.68 12.18 30.14
C MET A 71 -18.75 13.21 30.52
N ALA A 72 -19.45 13.78 29.54
CA ALA A 72 -20.54 14.73 29.77
C ALA A 72 -21.88 14.07 30.18
N ASN A 73 -22.05 12.77 29.93
CA ASN A 73 -23.28 12.02 30.20
C ASN A 73 -22.96 10.67 30.89
N PRO A 74 -22.39 10.68 32.11
CA PRO A 74 -21.94 9.45 32.78
C PRO A 74 -23.09 8.49 33.10
N ASP A 75 -24.32 9.01 33.24
CA ASP A 75 -25.57 8.26 33.42
C ASP A 75 -25.97 7.45 32.18
N LYS A 76 -25.49 7.86 30.99
CA LYS A 76 -25.77 7.19 29.71
C LYS A 76 -24.70 6.18 29.30
N LEU A 77 -23.65 6.01 30.10
CA LEU A 77 -22.54 5.12 29.78
C LEU A 77 -22.97 3.65 29.86
N PRO A 78 -23.04 2.92 28.73
CA PRO A 78 -23.48 1.52 28.75
C PRO A 78 -22.40 0.61 29.33
N LYS A 79 -22.80 -0.62 29.68
CA LYS A 79 -21.89 -1.67 30.15
C LYS A 79 -20.80 -2.01 29.12
N ILE A 80 -21.18 -2.07 27.85
CA ILE A 80 -20.27 -2.26 26.71
C ILE A 80 -20.49 -1.08 25.76
N ILE A 81 -19.47 -0.25 25.60
CA ILE A 81 -19.52 0.95 24.79
C ILE A 81 -19.57 0.54 23.29
N PRO A 82 -20.50 1.07 22.48
CA PRO A 82 -20.62 0.70 21.07
C PRO A 82 -19.33 0.93 20.28
N SER A 83 -18.96 -0.03 19.45
CA SER A 83 -17.74 0.01 18.62
C SER A 83 -17.83 0.99 17.45
N TYR A 84 -16.69 1.30 16.84
CA TYR A 84 -16.59 2.10 15.62
C TYR A 84 -17.33 1.42 14.45
N PRO A 85 -18.31 2.09 13.79
CA PRO A 85 -19.11 1.47 12.74
C PRO A 85 -18.39 1.36 11.38
N GLY A 86 -17.16 1.89 11.26
CA GLY A 86 -16.43 2.00 10.01
C GLY A 86 -16.42 3.43 9.47
N LEU A 87 -15.71 3.62 8.35
CA LEU A 87 -15.67 4.92 7.70
C LEU A 87 -17.08 5.33 7.25
N ASP A 88 -17.31 6.63 7.15
CA ASP A 88 -18.59 7.23 6.82
C ASP A 88 -19.78 6.79 7.69
N ALA A 89 -19.53 6.56 8.99
CA ALA A 89 -20.51 6.01 9.93
C ALA A 89 -21.09 4.65 9.49
N GLY A 90 -20.38 3.91 8.64
CA GLY A 90 -20.84 2.66 8.02
C GLY A 90 -21.88 2.84 6.91
N LEU A 91 -22.25 4.08 6.55
CA LEU A 91 -23.28 4.37 5.54
C LEU A 91 -22.85 3.91 4.15
N HIS A 92 -21.57 4.06 3.85
CA HIS A 92 -20.95 3.65 2.60
C HIS A 92 -20.05 2.42 2.78
N GLY A 93 -20.32 1.58 3.79
CA GLY A 93 -19.52 0.39 4.11
C GLY A 93 -18.15 0.72 4.71
N HIS A 94 -17.30 -0.30 4.87
CA HIS A 94 -16.05 -0.21 5.65
C HIS A 94 -15.10 0.91 5.27
N TRP A 95 -14.93 1.09 3.96
CA TRP A 95 -13.95 1.97 3.34
C TRP A 95 -14.51 3.37 3.10
N GLY A 96 -15.81 3.53 3.36
CA GLY A 96 -16.62 4.65 2.95
C GLY A 96 -16.57 4.91 1.44
N LYS A 97 -16.83 6.16 1.07
CA LYS A 97 -16.97 6.61 -0.31
C LYS A 97 -15.60 6.76 -0.99
N TYR A 98 -15.57 6.47 -2.29
CA TYR A 98 -14.37 6.63 -3.13
C TYR A 98 -14.06 8.10 -3.42
N ASN A 99 -12.79 8.36 -3.73
CA ASN A 99 -12.26 9.65 -4.17
C ASN A 99 -12.63 10.00 -5.63
N GLN A 100 -12.14 11.13 -6.12
CA GLN A 100 -12.64 11.83 -7.30
C GLN A 100 -12.56 11.03 -8.62
N ASN A 101 -11.57 10.15 -8.77
CA ASN A 101 -11.26 9.50 -10.06
C ASN A 101 -11.69 8.02 -10.12
N ASN A 102 -12.44 7.53 -9.12
CA ASN A 102 -12.70 6.10 -8.94
C ASN A 102 -11.39 5.27 -8.93
N HIS A 103 -11.44 3.99 -9.29
CA HIS A 103 -10.30 3.08 -9.29
C HIS A 103 -9.79 2.76 -10.70
N ASN A 104 -10.15 3.53 -11.73
CA ASN A 104 -9.87 3.19 -13.12
C ASN A 104 -9.46 4.46 -13.91
N ASP A 105 -8.18 4.58 -14.21
CA ASP A 105 -7.56 5.76 -14.84
C ASP A 105 -6.42 5.33 -15.78
N GLY A 106 -6.50 5.75 -17.05
CA GLY A 106 -5.55 5.39 -18.11
C GLY A 106 -4.50 6.45 -18.43
N ARG A 107 -4.45 7.57 -17.70
CA ARG A 107 -3.61 8.74 -18.00
C ARG A 107 -2.10 8.45 -18.05
N TRP A 108 -1.64 7.36 -17.43
CA TRP A 108 -0.24 6.92 -17.57
C TRP A 108 0.18 6.70 -19.03
N ASN A 109 -0.76 6.35 -19.92
CA ASN A 109 -0.49 6.16 -21.33
C ASN A 109 -0.27 7.46 -22.11
N ASP A 110 -0.71 8.60 -21.56
CA ASP A 110 -0.53 9.92 -22.17
C ASP A 110 0.81 10.55 -21.76
N GLY A 111 1.44 10.02 -20.71
CA GLY A 111 2.67 10.52 -20.13
C GLY A 111 3.93 10.16 -20.92
N ASP A 112 4.89 11.07 -20.96
CA ASP A 112 6.23 10.79 -21.48
C ASP A 112 7.03 9.95 -20.46
N THR A 113 7.27 8.68 -20.79
CA THR A 113 8.04 7.73 -19.97
C THR A 113 9.56 7.89 -20.07
N GLY A 114 10.07 8.82 -20.87
CA GLY A 114 11.49 8.91 -21.23
C GLY A 114 11.91 7.90 -22.30
N GLU A 115 13.22 7.74 -22.49
CA GLU A 115 13.83 6.87 -23.52
C GLU A 115 13.93 5.41 -23.11
N HIS A 116 13.91 5.14 -21.80
CA HIS A 116 13.84 3.79 -21.26
C HIS A 116 12.75 3.70 -20.18
N PHE A 117 12.18 2.51 -20.00
CA PHE A 117 11.18 2.26 -18.98
C PHE A 117 11.25 0.82 -18.46
N THR A 118 11.45 0.67 -17.16
CA THR A 118 11.51 -0.61 -16.47
C THR A 118 10.12 -1.05 -16.04
N HIS A 119 9.74 -2.29 -16.35
CA HIS A 119 8.49 -2.86 -15.86
C HIS A 119 8.50 -4.40 -15.90
N VAL A 120 7.45 -5.02 -15.35
CA VAL A 120 7.02 -6.34 -15.82
C VAL A 120 6.42 -6.16 -17.22
N VAL A 121 7.09 -6.64 -18.25
CA VAL A 121 6.73 -6.44 -19.66
C VAL A 121 6.08 -7.70 -20.23
N LYS A 122 4.93 -7.54 -20.87
CA LYS A 122 4.15 -8.60 -21.50
C LYS A 122 3.96 -8.38 -23.00
N GLY A 123 3.87 -9.47 -23.74
CA GLY A 123 3.51 -9.48 -25.15
C GLY A 123 3.08 -10.88 -25.58
N LYS A 124 2.73 -11.06 -26.85
CA LYS A 124 2.36 -12.39 -27.38
C LYS A 124 3.53 -13.37 -27.21
N GLY A 125 3.38 -14.33 -26.30
CA GLY A 125 4.43 -15.31 -25.97
C GLY A 125 5.61 -14.75 -25.16
N LEU A 126 5.49 -13.53 -24.62
CA LEU A 126 6.55 -12.84 -23.87
C LEU A 126 6.10 -12.49 -22.46
N SER A 127 6.95 -12.79 -21.48
CA SER A 127 6.88 -12.24 -20.12
C SER A 127 8.30 -12.01 -19.60
N VAL A 128 8.63 -10.74 -19.30
CA VAL A 128 9.92 -10.32 -18.75
C VAL A 128 9.67 -9.58 -17.46
N LEU A 129 10.05 -10.18 -16.33
CA LEU A 129 9.70 -9.66 -15.01
C LEU A 129 10.40 -8.34 -14.66
N LYS A 130 11.60 -8.11 -15.22
CA LYS A 130 12.42 -6.92 -15.01
C LYS A 130 12.82 -6.27 -16.34
N GLY A 131 11.92 -6.30 -17.31
CA GLY A 131 12.21 -5.82 -18.66
C GLY A 131 12.47 -4.32 -18.66
N ILE A 132 13.52 -3.91 -19.37
CA ILE A 132 13.85 -2.52 -19.61
C ILE A 132 13.54 -2.25 -21.09
N CYS A 133 12.41 -1.60 -21.34
CA CYS A 133 12.02 -1.18 -22.68
C CYS A 133 12.84 0.05 -23.08
N VAL A 134 13.27 0.14 -24.34
CA VAL A 134 14.03 1.28 -24.88
C VAL A 134 13.43 1.73 -26.20
N LYS A 135 13.25 3.05 -26.37
CA LYS A 135 12.88 3.69 -27.65
C LYS A 135 14.13 3.83 -28.51
N LEU A 136 14.08 3.37 -29.74
CA LEU A 136 15.25 3.31 -30.64
C LEU A 136 15.03 4.15 -31.90
N GLY A 137 16.14 4.66 -32.43
CA GLY A 137 16.15 5.41 -33.68
C GLY A 137 15.64 6.85 -33.54
N ASN A 138 15.93 7.66 -34.55
CA ASN A 138 15.46 9.04 -34.59
C ASN A 138 13.93 9.05 -34.73
N GLY A 139 13.24 9.59 -33.72
CA GLY A 139 11.77 9.65 -33.71
C GLY A 139 11.09 8.36 -33.25
N HIS A 140 11.80 7.47 -32.55
CA HIS A 140 11.23 6.22 -32.00
C HIS A 140 10.70 5.30 -33.12
N THR A 141 11.58 4.89 -34.03
CA THR A 141 11.22 4.00 -35.14
C THR A 141 10.97 2.57 -34.68
N LEU A 142 11.78 2.08 -33.74
CA LEU A 142 11.66 0.75 -33.14
C LEU A 142 11.69 0.82 -31.62
N SER A 143 11.26 -0.26 -31.00
CA SER A 143 11.38 -0.49 -29.57
C SER A 143 12.06 -1.83 -29.30
N THR A 144 12.76 -1.94 -28.18
CA THR A 144 13.31 -3.22 -27.70
C THR A 144 13.04 -3.40 -26.21
N CYS A 145 13.13 -4.64 -25.73
CA CYS A 145 13.06 -4.97 -24.30
C CYS A 145 14.29 -5.78 -23.90
N PHE A 146 15.17 -5.17 -23.11
CA PHE A 146 16.36 -5.81 -22.54
C PHE A 146 16.00 -6.47 -21.19
N ASP A 147 16.49 -7.69 -20.99
CA ASP A 147 16.28 -8.44 -19.75
C ASP A 147 17.58 -8.51 -18.95
N PRO A 148 17.71 -7.75 -17.84
CA PRO A 148 18.92 -7.73 -17.02
C PRO A 148 19.17 -9.07 -16.31
N MET A 149 18.20 -9.97 -16.25
CA MET A 149 18.36 -11.30 -15.66
C MET A 149 18.96 -12.32 -16.64
N THR A 150 19.04 -11.97 -17.92
CA THR A 150 19.55 -12.86 -18.97
C THR A 150 20.54 -12.19 -19.92
N LEU A 151 20.84 -10.90 -19.68
CA LEU A 151 21.75 -10.06 -20.48
C LEU A 151 21.42 -10.11 -21.98
N SER A 152 20.11 -10.09 -22.31
CA SER A 152 19.64 -10.29 -23.68
C SER A 152 18.46 -9.40 -24.05
N TYR A 153 18.39 -9.01 -25.32
CA TYR A 153 17.22 -8.37 -25.91
C TYR A 153 16.18 -9.43 -26.23
N ARG A 154 15.03 -9.39 -25.56
CA ARG A 154 14.00 -10.43 -25.60
C ARG A 154 13.02 -10.28 -26.76
N THR A 155 12.90 -9.07 -27.27
CA THR A 155 12.07 -8.74 -28.43
C THR A 155 12.46 -7.37 -28.98
N VAL A 156 12.27 -7.21 -30.29
CA VAL A 156 12.28 -5.92 -30.98
C VAL A 156 10.94 -5.80 -31.71
N TRP A 157 10.30 -4.63 -31.65
CA TRP A 157 9.03 -4.40 -32.33
C TRP A 157 8.94 -3.00 -32.95
N GLN A 158 8.06 -2.90 -33.95
CA GLN A 158 7.75 -1.68 -34.69
C GLN A 158 6.32 -1.20 -34.41
N ASN A 159 6.03 0.06 -34.74
CA ASN A 159 4.68 0.65 -34.70
C ASN A 159 4.00 0.64 -33.32
N GLY A 160 4.75 1.03 -32.29
CA GLY A 160 4.18 1.28 -30.97
C GLY A 160 5.16 1.20 -29.82
N TRP A 161 4.62 1.36 -28.62
CA TRP A 161 5.33 1.35 -27.34
C TRP A 161 4.73 0.32 -26.39
N ILE A 162 4.95 0.47 -25.09
CA ILE A 162 4.19 -0.23 -24.06
C ILE A 162 2.92 0.55 -23.68
N LYS A 163 1.91 -0.17 -23.19
CA LYS A 163 0.63 0.37 -22.71
C LYS A 163 0.29 -0.19 -21.33
N PHE A 164 -0.27 0.67 -20.49
CA PHE A 164 -0.77 0.36 -19.15
C PHE A 164 -2.29 0.23 -19.16
N GLU A 165 -2.80 -0.82 -18.52
CA GLU A 165 -4.24 -1.02 -18.35
C GLU A 165 -4.76 -0.14 -17.21
N PRO A 166 -5.91 0.53 -17.36
CA PRO A 166 -6.30 1.64 -16.49
C PRO A 166 -6.71 1.21 -15.05
N PHE A 167 -6.83 -0.08 -14.78
CA PHE A 167 -7.20 -0.61 -13.45
C PHE A 167 -6.21 -0.17 -12.36
N ARG A 168 -6.74 0.47 -11.32
CA ARG A 168 -6.02 1.17 -10.25
C ARG A 168 -4.92 2.05 -10.81
N TRP A 169 -5.30 3.00 -11.67
CA TRP A 169 -4.40 4.00 -12.22
C TRP A 169 -3.24 3.43 -13.05
N GLY A 170 -3.33 2.21 -13.57
CA GLY A 170 -2.19 1.57 -14.23
C GLY A 170 -1.27 0.77 -13.30
N CYS A 171 -1.37 0.97 -11.98
CA CYS A 171 -0.37 0.43 -11.06
C CYS A 171 -0.51 -1.08 -10.80
N SER A 172 -1.69 -1.65 -11.01
CA SER A 172 -1.97 -3.04 -10.64
C SER A 172 -1.67 -4.06 -11.75
N ARG A 173 -1.23 -3.61 -12.94
CA ARG A 173 -1.04 -4.43 -14.14
C ARG A 173 0.35 -4.32 -14.71
N SER A 174 0.73 -5.33 -15.49
CA SER A 174 1.98 -5.37 -16.25
C SER A 174 1.87 -4.43 -17.47
N ALA A 175 3.01 -3.96 -17.97
CA ALA A 175 3.09 -3.14 -19.17
C ALA A 175 2.99 -4.05 -20.40
N ASN A 176 2.08 -3.76 -21.32
CA ASN A 176 1.84 -4.61 -22.49
C ASN A 176 2.43 -3.99 -23.75
N ILE A 177 3.16 -4.76 -24.54
CA ILE A 177 3.68 -4.34 -25.83
C ILE A 177 2.51 -4.07 -26.79
N VAL A 178 2.55 -2.91 -27.42
CA VAL A 178 1.71 -2.50 -28.54
C VAL A 178 2.61 -2.33 -29.76
N GLY A 179 2.27 -3.02 -30.85
CA GLY A 179 3.02 -3.00 -32.10
C GLY A 179 3.27 -4.40 -32.64
N THR A 180 4.10 -4.48 -33.68
CA THR A 180 4.41 -5.73 -34.38
C THR A 180 5.80 -6.23 -34.00
N PRO A 181 5.94 -7.30 -33.21
CA PRO A 181 7.24 -7.86 -32.88
C PRO A 181 7.89 -8.47 -34.13
N TRP A 182 9.18 -8.22 -34.31
CA TRP A 182 10.01 -8.86 -35.33
C TRP A 182 10.39 -10.28 -34.92
N PHE A 183 10.67 -10.44 -33.63
CA PHE A 183 10.90 -11.72 -32.97
C PHE A 183 10.53 -11.62 -31.48
N THR A 184 10.26 -12.77 -30.88
CA THR A 184 9.99 -12.90 -29.44
C THR A 184 10.73 -14.10 -28.90
N ILE A 185 11.54 -13.89 -27.87
CA ILE A 185 12.22 -14.96 -27.12
C ILE A 185 11.46 -15.15 -25.82
N SER A 186 10.75 -16.27 -25.67
CA SER A 186 9.89 -16.54 -24.50
C SER A 186 10.69 -16.87 -23.24
N LYS A 187 11.89 -17.46 -23.39
CA LYS A 187 12.80 -17.79 -22.29
C LYS A 187 14.27 -17.60 -22.69
N SER A 188 15.08 -17.11 -21.76
CA SER A 188 16.53 -17.01 -21.87
C SER A 188 17.14 -17.29 -20.49
N ASN A 189 18.45 -17.53 -20.43
CA ASN A 189 19.19 -17.81 -19.20
C ASN A 189 20.33 -16.81 -19.06
N MET A 190 20.71 -16.50 -17.82
CA MET A 190 21.95 -15.78 -17.54
C MET A 190 23.14 -16.57 -18.14
N PRO A 191 24.05 -15.91 -18.88
CA PRO A 191 25.32 -16.53 -19.26
C PRO A 191 26.12 -16.97 -18.03
N SER A 192 27.01 -17.96 -18.19
CA SER A 192 27.95 -18.33 -17.11
C SER A 192 28.75 -17.10 -16.71
N GLU A 193 28.89 -16.85 -15.40
CA GLU A 193 29.57 -15.68 -14.85
C GLU A 193 29.02 -14.34 -15.40
N GLY A 194 27.72 -14.34 -15.76
CA GLY A 194 27.00 -13.16 -16.19
C GLY A 194 26.59 -12.27 -15.03
N GLU A 195 26.88 -10.97 -15.13
CA GLU A 195 26.46 -9.98 -14.15
C GLU A 195 26.01 -8.68 -14.80
N TYR A 196 24.81 -8.21 -14.50
CA TYR A 196 24.34 -6.89 -14.89
C TYR A 196 24.93 -5.81 -13.97
N PHE A 197 25.33 -4.66 -14.50
CA PHE A 197 25.84 -3.52 -13.70
C PHE A 197 24.92 -2.31 -13.69
N GLY A 198 24.07 -2.13 -14.70
CA GLY A 198 23.20 -0.97 -14.79
C GLY A 198 23.03 -0.48 -16.23
N LEU A 199 22.44 0.71 -16.37
CA LEU A 199 22.36 1.39 -17.66
C LEU A 199 22.89 2.82 -17.57
N ARG A 200 23.57 3.25 -18.63
CA ARG A 200 24.01 4.63 -18.84
C ARG A 200 23.21 5.30 -19.93
N ARG A 201 23.08 6.62 -19.81
CA ARG A 201 22.45 7.49 -20.78
C ARG A 201 23.46 8.50 -21.32
N PHE A 202 23.42 8.71 -22.63
CA PHE A 202 24.16 9.78 -23.30
C PHE A 202 23.20 10.51 -24.25
N GLY A 203 22.56 11.57 -23.76
CA GLY A 203 21.43 12.19 -24.45
C GLY A 203 20.27 11.19 -24.56
N LYS A 204 19.92 10.79 -25.80
CA LYS A 204 18.90 9.77 -26.07
C LYS A 204 19.42 8.33 -26.12
N ARG A 205 20.75 8.14 -26.12
CA ARG A 205 21.39 6.83 -26.20
C ARG A 205 21.26 6.13 -24.85
N VAL A 206 20.83 4.88 -24.85
CA VAL A 206 20.77 4.01 -23.66
C VAL A 206 21.78 2.90 -23.86
N ILE A 207 22.67 2.68 -22.90
CA ILE A 207 23.75 1.69 -22.96
C ILE A 207 23.60 0.78 -21.76
N PHE A 208 23.51 -0.52 -21.98
CA PHE A 208 23.51 -1.51 -20.90
C PHE A 208 24.95 -1.90 -20.56
N GLU A 209 25.28 -1.89 -19.27
CA GLU A 209 26.58 -2.32 -18.76
C GLU A 209 26.41 -3.66 -18.04
N TYR A 210 27.23 -4.63 -18.43
CA TYR A 210 27.25 -5.94 -17.82
C TYR A 210 28.60 -6.61 -18.02
N ARG A 211 28.75 -7.81 -17.48
CA ARG A 211 29.95 -8.65 -17.60
C ARG A 211 29.56 -10.07 -17.95
N ILE A 212 30.43 -10.73 -18.71
CA ILE A 212 30.42 -12.18 -18.95
C ILE A 212 31.85 -12.67 -18.72
N GLY A 213 32.05 -13.53 -17.72
CA GLY A 213 33.39 -13.87 -17.24
C GLY A 213 34.13 -12.65 -16.70
N ASP A 214 35.29 -12.32 -17.25
CA ASP A 214 36.06 -11.14 -16.88
C ASP A 214 35.86 -9.94 -17.83
N VAL A 215 35.10 -10.10 -18.91
CA VAL A 215 34.92 -9.05 -19.92
C VAL A 215 33.75 -8.15 -19.53
N LYS A 216 34.03 -6.87 -19.21
CA LYS A 216 32.95 -5.87 -19.10
C LYS A 216 32.54 -5.39 -20.49
N ILE A 217 31.24 -5.30 -20.69
CA ILE A 217 30.57 -5.03 -21.95
C ILE A 217 29.69 -3.80 -21.80
N GLN A 218 29.77 -2.92 -22.80
CA GLN A 218 28.80 -1.85 -23.03
C GLN A 218 28.01 -2.18 -24.29
N ASP A 219 26.71 -2.49 -24.14
CA ASP A 219 25.81 -2.85 -25.24
C ASP A 219 24.83 -1.71 -25.51
N GLU A 220 24.98 -1.08 -26.67
CA GLU A 220 24.17 0.02 -27.14
C GLU A 220 23.23 -0.42 -28.27
N PRO A 221 21.91 -0.50 -28.02
CA PRO A 221 20.92 -0.71 -29.06
C PRO A 221 20.61 0.58 -29.81
N TRP A 222 20.44 0.49 -31.12
CA TRP A 222 19.91 1.58 -31.96
C TRP A 222 19.10 1.03 -33.12
N ALA A 223 18.46 1.90 -33.91
CA ALA A 223 17.62 1.47 -35.02
C ALA A 223 17.51 2.49 -36.16
N SER A 224 17.20 1.98 -37.35
CA SER A 224 16.43 2.67 -38.39
C SER A 224 15.05 1.99 -38.51
N GLU A 225 14.27 2.30 -39.55
CA GLU A 225 12.94 1.71 -39.74
C GLU A 225 12.98 0.19 -39.93
N ASN A 226 13.89 -0.32 -40.77
CA ASN A 226 13.97 -1.75 -41.13
C ASN A 226 15.22 -2.47 -40.59
N ALA A 227 16.00 -1.83 -39.71
CA ALA A 227 17.15 -2.45 -39.08
C ALA A 227 17.35 -2.08 -37.61
N PHE A 228 17.65 -3.09 -36.81
CA PHE A 228 18.08 -3.01 -35.42
C PHE A 228 19.58 -3.24 -35.34
N TYR A 229 20.29 -2.39 -34.58
CA TYR A 229 21.74 -2.43 -34.44
C TYR A 229 22.13 -2.57 -32.98
N ARG A 230 23.24 -3.26 -32.75
CA ARG A 230 23.94 -3.30 -31.46
C ARG A 230 25.37 -2.87 -31.68
N ARG A 231 25.82 -1.82 -30.97
CA ARG A 231 27.25 -1.54 -30.79
C ARG A 231 27.66 -2.12 -29.44
N ILE A 232 28.59 -3.06 -29.47
CA ILE A 232 29.08 -3.77 -28.29
C ILE A 232 30.55 -3.41 -28.13
N ASP A 233 30.89 -2.68 -27.07
CA ASP A 233 32.27 -2.38 -26.69
C ASP A 233 32.72 -3.31 -25.55
N MET A 234 33.94 -3.84 -25.64
CA MET A 234 34.53 -4.80 -24.70
C MET A 234 35.81 -4.22 -24.11
N THR A 235 35.91 -4.26 -22.79
CA THR A 235 36.99 -3.57 -22.06
C THR A 235 38.28 -4.40 -21.96
N ASN A 236 38.16 -5.68 -21.64
CA ASN A 236 39.26 -6.59 -21.36
C ASN A 236 39.43 -7.63 -22.50
N PRO A 237 40.66 -8.13 -22.72
CA PRO A 237 40.91 -9.14 -23.74
C PRO A 237 40.43 -10.52 -23.27
N VAL A 238 40.03 -11.38 -24.21
CA VAL A 238 39.69 -12.78 -23.95
C VAL A 238 39.87 -13.63 -25.21
N GLU A 239 40.28 -14.89 -25.05
CA GLU A 239 40.43 -15.82 -26.16
C GLU A 239 39.11 -16.06 -26.89
N LYS A 240 38.01 -16.22 -26.13
CA LYS A 240 36.68 -16.44 -26.68
C LYS A 240 35.61 -15.75 -25.85
N LEU A 241 34.74 -15.00 -26.51
CA LEU A 241 33.55 -14.40 -25.94
C LEU A 241 32.31 -14.83 -26.71
N THR A 242 31.28 -15.21 -25.98
CA THR A 242 29.97 -15.56 -26.54
C THR A 242 28.90 -14.64 -25.96
N ILE A 243 28.17 -13.95 -26.82
CA ILE A 243 27.03 -13.11 -26.44
C ILE A 243 25.76 -13.64 -27.08
N SER A 244 24.67 -13.74 -26.31
CA SER A 244 23.38 -14.15 -26.83
C SER A 244 22.89 -13.18 -27.91
N CYS A 245 22.48 -13.71 -29.07
CA CYS A 245 21.86 -12.96 -30.15
C CYS A 245 20.80 -13.85 -30.84
N ARG A 246 19.80 -14.24 -30.05
CA ARG A 246 18.75 -15.18 -30.47
C ARG A 246 17.75 -14.52 -31.41
N ILE A 247 17.86 -14.85 -32.69
CA ILE A 247 16.95 -14.37 -33.73
C ILE A 247 16.18 -15.56 -34.25
N THR A 248 14.95 -15.73 -33.75
CA THR A 248 14.10 -16.89 -34.06
C THR A 248 13.32 -16.74 -35.37
N ASN A 249 13.31 -15.54 -35.95
CA ASN A 249 12.64 -15.28 -37.23
C ASN A 249 13.65 -15.47 -38.39
N PRO A 250 13.48 -16.49 -39.25
CA PRO A 250 14.42 -16.80 -40.33
C PRO A 250 14.44 -15.75 -41.46
N GLU A 251 13.44 -14.87 -41.51
CA GLU A 251 13.39 -13.77 -42.48
C GLU A 251 14.41 -12.68 -42.14
N LEU A 252 14.76 -12.52 -40.86
CA LEU A 252 15.71 -11.51 -40.42
C LEU A 252 17.14 -11.91 -40.76
N LYS A 253 17.93 -10.93 -41.21
CA LYS A 253 19.33 -11.11 -41.58
C LYS A 253 20.22 -10.53 -40.49
N VAL A 254 21.06 -11.39 -39.90
CA VAL A 254 22.09 -10.98 -38.95
C VAL A 254 23.41 -10.78 -39.69
N LYS A 255 24.02 -9.61 -39.56
CA LYS A 255 25.30 -9.29 -40.19
C LYS A 255 26.20 -8.53 -39.22
N ILE A 256 27.46 -8.95 -39.14
CA ILE A 256 28.51 -8.19 -38.47
C ILE A 256 28.99 -7.13 -39.48
N ILE A 257 28.79 -5.86 -39.13
CA ILE A 257 29.09 -4.72 -40.02
C ILE A 257 30.52 -4.23 -39.81
N GLU A 258 30.98 -4.26 -38.56
CA GLU A 258 32.31 -3.82 -38.18
C GLU A 258 32.77 -4.63 -36.97
N ALA A 259 34.02 -5.09 -36.98
CA ALA A 259 34.69 -5.67 -35.82
C ALA A 259 36.10 -5.05 -35.72
N LYS A 260 36.41 -4.45 -34.57
CA LYS A 260 37.69 -3.80 -34.28
C LYS A 260 38.32 -4.46 -33.06
N GLY A 261 39.58 -4.85 -33.17
CA GLY A 261 40.28 -5.56 -32.10
C GLY A 261 39.71 -6.95 -31.81
N VAL A 262 39.12 -7.61 -32.80
CA VAL A 262 38.62 -8.99 -32.70
C VAL A 262 39.24 -9.79 -33.85
N GLY A 263 39.93 -10.88 -33.55
CA GLY A 263 40.60 -11.70 -34.57
C GLY A 263 39.60 -12.41 -35.50
N HIS A 264 38.58 -13.04 -34.91
CA HIS A 264 37.50 -13.67 -35.66
C HIS A 264 36.14 -13.41 -35.01
N SER A 265 35.11 -13.14 -35.82
CA SER A 265 33.75 -12.95 -35.31
C SER A 265 32.73 -13.55 -36.27
N GLU A 266 31.78 -14.31 -35.73
CA GLU A 266 30.67 -14.88 -36.48
C GLU A 266 29.36 -14.82 -35.69
N TRP A 267 28.24 -14.87 -36.41
CA TRP A 267 26.94 -15.19 -35.82
C TRP A 267 26.59 -16.62 -36.19
N LYS A 268 26.51 -17.48 -35.19
CA LYS A 268 26.26 -18.92 -35.36
C LYS A 268 25.48 -19.44 -34.17
N ASP A 269 24.57 -20.37 -34.41
CA ASP A 269 23.76 -21.03 -33.37
C ASP A 269 23.11 -20.01 -32.42
N GLU A 270 22.54 -18.94 -33.01
CA GLU A 270 21.87 -17.85 -32.30
C GLU A 270 22.75 -17.06 -31.30
N GLN A 271 24.06 -17.09 -31.52
CA GLN A 271 25.07 -16.45 -30.67
C GLN A 271 26.04 -15.63 -31.51
N LEU A 272 26.52 -14.54 -30.93
CA LEU A 272 27.68 -13.83 -31.44
C LEU A 272 28.92 -14.44 -30.78
N ILE A 273 29.76 -15.07 -31.59
CA ILE A 273 30.99 -15.71 -31.17
C ILE A 273 32.14 -14.83 -31.65
N MET A 274 33.01 -14.44 -30.72
CA MET A 274 34.20 -13.63 -31.00
C MET A 274 35.41 -14.37 -30.43
N ASN A 275 36.46 -14.52 -31.23
CA ASN A 275 37.74 -15.08 -30.80
C ASN A 275 38.84 -14.01 -30.90
N ASP A 276 39.85 -14.14 -30.05
CA ASP A 276 40.98 -13.21 -29.93
C ASP A 276 40.52 -11.76 -29.72
N VAL A 277 39.64 -11.56 -28.73
CA VAL A 277 39.14 -10.23 -28.35
C VAL A 277 40.28 -9.48 -27.65
N GLN A 278 40.63 -8.31 -28.17
CA GLN A 278 41.64 -7.42 -27.60
C GLN A 278 41.02 -6.44 -26.59
N SER A 279 41.88 -5.75 -25.84
CA SER A 279 41.43 -4.67 -24.95
C SER A 279 40.79 -3.54 -25.75
N SER A 280 39.68 -2.98 -25.26
CA SER A 280 38.91 -1.92 -25.95
C SER A 280 38.39 -2.31 -27.35
N ALA A 281 38.15 -3.60 -27.59
CA ALA A 281 37.55 -4.09 -28.83
C ALA A 281 36.09 -3.60 -28.97
N SER A 282 35.61 -3.52 -30.20
CA SER A 282 34.21 -3.15 -30.48
C SER A 282 33.65 -3.89 -31.69
N ILE A 283 32.38 -4.29 -31.62
CA ILE A 283 31.66 -4.90 -32.74
C ILE A 283 30.32 -4.18 -32.97
N ILE A 284 29.96 -4.00 -34.23
CA ILE A 284 28.63 -3.51 -34.64
C ILE A 284 27.92 -4.64 -35.38
N VAL A 285 26.78 -5.05 -34.84
CA VAL A 285 25.93 -6.10 -35.40
C VAL A 285 24.61 -5.49 -35.84
N ARG A 286 24.12 -5.91 -37.00
CA ARG A 286 22.84 -5.52 -37.57
C ARG A 286 21.92 -6.73 -37.68
N ILE A 287 20.67 -6.54 -37.28
CA ILE A 287 19.55 -7.44 -37.52
C ILE A 287 18.53 -6.68 -38.36
N SER A 288 18.31 -7.09 -39.61
CA SER A 288 17.49 -6.34 -40.56
C SER A 288 16.51 -7.22 -41.32
N LYS A 289 15.38 -6.62 -41.75
CA LYS A 289 14.43 -7.26 -42.67
C LYS A 289 14.95 -7.29 -44.11
N GLU A 290 15.87 -6.39 -44.43
CA GLU A 290 16.43 -6.19 -45.75
C GLU A 290 17.94 -6.48 -45.76
N LYS A 291 18.49 -6.77 -46.95
CA LYS A 291 19.92 -7.01 -47.11
C LYS A 291 20.74 -5.72 -46.94
N GLU A 292 20.21 -4.59 -47.37
CA GLU A 292 20.82 -3.27 -47.31
C GLU A 292 19.76 -2.27 -46.85
N PRO A 293 19.68 -1.98 -45.54
CA PRO A 293 18.65 -1.09 -45.02
C PRO A 293 18.92 0.36 -45.36
N ASP A 294 17.86 1.10 -45.65
CA ASP A 294 17.95 2.54 -45.86
C ASP A 294 18.55 3.27 -44.64
N ASN A 295 19.30 4.33 -44.93
CA ASN A 295 19.96 5.19 -43.94
C ASN A 295 20.99 4.50 -43.01
N GLU A 296 21.51 3.32 -43.37
CA GLU A 296 22.55 2.62 -42.59
C GLU A 296 23.76 3.52 -42.30
N GLY A 297 24.21 4.32 -43.29
CA GLY A 297 25.32 5.26 -43.11
C GLY A 297 25.12 6.26 -41.95
N ALA A 298 23.90 6.79 -41.79
CA ALA A 298 23.57 7.71 -40.71
C ALA A 298 23.52 7.00 -39.34
N VAL A 299 22.99 5.77 -39.30
CA VAL A 299 23.01 4.94 -38.08
C VAL A 299 24.43 4.60 -37.66
N LEU A 300 25.28 4.19 -38.60
CA LEU A 300 26.69 3.89 -38.32
C LEU A 300 27.45 5.15 -37.89
N ALA A 301 27.19 6.31 -38.49
CA ALA A 301 27.75 7.57 -38.04
C ALA A 301 27.34 7.91 -36.60
N HIS A 302 26.06 7.71 -36.25
CA HIS A 302 25.55 7.88 -34.88
C HIS A 302 26.24 6.94 -33.89
N LEU A 303 26.26 5.63 -34.18
CA LEU A 303 26.85 4.63 -33.31
C LEU A 303 28.35 4.88 -33.11
N LYS A 304 29.08 5.32 -34.15
CA LYS A 304 30.52 5.64 -34.08
C LYS A 304 30.80 6.99 -33.43
N ALA A 305 29.83 7.91 -33.38
CA ALA A 305 30.02 9.21 -32.75
C ALA A 305 30.33 9.07 -31.26
N LYS A 306 31.14 10.01 -30.75
CA LYS A 306 31.50 10.09 -29.33
C LYS A 306 30.22 10.18 -28.49
N ARG A 307 30.10 9.32 -27.48
CA ARG A 307 29.06 9.39 -26.45
C ARG A 307 29.24 10.66 -25.62
N LYS A 308 28.19 11.48 -25.48
CA LYS A 308 28.20 12.75 -24.74
C LYS A 308 27.05 12.78 -23.75
N TYR A 309 27.34 13.17 -22.51
CA TYR A 309 26.29 13.44 -21.52
C TYR A 309 25.59 14.75 -21.90
N GLU A 310 24.28 14.70 -21.96
CA GLU A 310 23.46 15.81 -22.43
C GLU A 310 22.12 15.82 -21.70
N LYS A 311 21.76 16.95 -21.09
CA LYS A 311 20.44 17.18 -20.51
C LYS A 311 19.35 17.12 -21.56
N ARG A 312 18.32 16.31 -21.33
CA ARG A 312 17.15 16.20 -22.22
C ARG A 312 16.05 17.17 -21.82
N TRP A 313 15.82 17.33 -20.52
CA TRP A 313 14.71 18.11 -19.99
C TRP A 313 15.19 19.49 -19.56
N LYS A 314 14.71 20.54 -20.21
CA LYS A 314 15.15 21.93 -19.95
C LYS A 314 14.11 22.73 -19.17
N GLU A 315 12.91 22.20 -19.03
CA GLU A 315 11.78 22.88 -18.43
C GLU A 315 11.93 22.95 -16.90
N VAL A 316 11.86 24.18 -16.37
CA VAL A 316 11.78 24.45 -14.94
C VAL A 316 10.43 25.07 -14.65
N ILE A 317 9.60 24.37 -13.88
CA ILE A 317 8.24 24.78 -13.56
C ILE A 317 8.26 25.59 -12.26
N LYS A 318 7.89 26.86 -12.32
CA LYS A 318 7.68 27.67 -11.11
C LYS A 318 6.32 27.32 -10.49
N ALA A 319 6.33 26.89 -9.24
CA ALA A 319 5.13 26.46 -8.53
C ALA A 319 5.18 26.95 -7.07
N PRO A 320 4.98 28.26 -6.82
CA PRO A 320 5.06 28.84 -5.48
C PRO A 320 4.11 28.10 -4.51
N GLY A 321 4.59 27.80 -3.32
CA GLY A 321 3.80 27.20 -2.26
C GLY A 321 2.89 28.19 -1.54
N LYS A 322 2.15 27.68 -0.55
CA LYS A 322 1.23 28.43 0.31
C LYS A 322 1.48 28.09 1.76
N LEU A 323 1.61 29.10 2.60
CA LEU A 323 1.68 28.90 4.04
C LEU A 323 0.31 28.50 4.61
N GLY A 324 0.34 27.57 5.55
CA GLY A 324 -0.80 27.19 6.36
C GLY A 324 -1.27 28.36 7.23
N LYS A 325 -2.58 28.44 7.45
CA LYS A 325 -3.16 29.46 8.32
C LYS A 325 -2.75 29.18 9.78
N PRO A 326 -2.28 30.20 10.53
CA PRO A 326 -2.13 30.07 11.97
C PRO A 326 -3.45 29.64 12.62
N ASN A 327 -3.35 28.77 13.61
CA ASN A 327 -4.46 28.28 14.42
C ASN A 327 -3.99 28.18 15.88
N ASP A 328 -4.83 27.66 16.77
CA ASP A 328 -4.47 27.48 18.19
C ASP A 328 -3.46 26.35 18.43
N SER A 329 -3.05 25.62 17.38
CA SER A 329 -1.96 24.63 17.43
C SER A 329 -0.60 25.29 17.21
N SER A 330 0.44 24.61 17.70
CA SER A 330 1.83 24.96 17.40
C SER A 330 2.36 24.30 16.11
N TYR A 331 1.50 23.58 15.39
CA TYR A 331 1.81 22.96 14.11
C TYR A 331 0.83 23.45 13.04
N VAL A 332 1.39 23.87 11.90
CA VAL A 332 0.62 24.28 10.73
C VAL A 332 1.11 23.51 9.51
N VAL A 333 0.21 23.27 8.56
CA VAL A 333 0.53 22.55 7.33
C VAL A 333 0.64 23.55 6.20
N ASP A 334 1.85 23.73 5.66
CA ASP A 334 2.09 24.50 4.44
C ASP A 334 2.02 23.56 3.22
N THR A 335 1.59 24.07 2.07
CA THR A 335 1.48 23.33 0.82
C THR A 335 2.58 23.76 -0.15
N LEU A 336 3.37 22.81 -0.63
CA LEU A 336 4.22 23.00 -1.81
C LEU A 336 3.38 22.66 -3.04
N THR A 337 3.10 23.65 -3.88
CA THR A 337 2.19 23.46 -5.02
C THR A 337 2.77 22.40 -5.98
N VAL A 338 2.01 21.32 -6.16
CA VAL A 338 2.34 20.23 -7.08
C VAL A 338 1.91 20.63 -8.50
N PRO A 339 2.78 20.50 -9.52
CA PRO A 339 2.43 20.81 -10.91
C PRO A 339 1.65 19.67 -11.57
N TYR A 340 0.38 19.47 -11.19
CA TYR A 340 -0.50 18.43 -11.77
C TYR A 340 -0.63 18.56 -13.29
N LYS A 341 -0.58 19.80 -13.80
CA LYS A 341 -0.41 20.10 -15.23
C LYS A 341 1.07 20.37 -15.48
N ASN A 342 1.75 19.43 -16.11
CA ASN A 342 3.18 19.51 -16.46
C ASN A 342 3.40 19.15 -17.95
N PRO A 343 4.49 19.60 -18.58
CA PRO A 343 4.73 19.42 -20.01
C PRO A 343 4.88 17.95 -20.43
N TYR A 344 5.17 17.06 -19.47
CA TYR A 344 5.38 15.65 -19.74
C TYR A 344 4.15 14.78 -19.47
N LYS A 345 3.04 15.40 -19.03
CA LYS A 345 1.78 14.73 -18.66
C LYS A 345 1.97 13.62 -17.63
N THR A 346 2.99 13.70 -16.79
CA THR A 346 3.19 12.77 -15.67
C THR A 346 2.03 12.92 -14.70
N VAL A 347 1.39 11.81 -14.34
CA VAL A 347 0.40 11.80 -13.27
C VAL A 347 1.14 11.92 -11.93
N MET A 348 0.88 13.01 -11.19
CA MET A 348 1.65 13.38 -9.99
C MET A 348 1.20 12.62 -8.73
N GLN A 349 1.15 11.29 -8.82
CA GLN A 349 0.94 10.38 -7.69
C GLN A 349 2.26 10.18 -6.94
N LEU A 350 2.50 10.95 -5.88
CA LEU A 350 3.82 11.05 -5.25
C LEU A 350 4.05 9.96 -4.19
N THR A 351 5.03 9.09 -4.43
CA THR A 351 5.26 7.83 -3.69
C THR A 351 6.31 7.91 -2.62
N SER A 352 7.33 8.76 -2.80
CA SER A 352 8.47 8.86 -1.90
C SER A 352 9.16 10.22 -2.02
N MET A 353 9.93 10.57 -1.00
CA MET A 353 10.77 11.76 -1.01
C MET A 353 12.01 11.60 -0.13
N ALA A 354 13.06 12.34 -0.45
CA ALA A 354 14.25 12.51 0.38
C ALA A 354 14.90 13.87 0.11
N PHE A 355 15.66 14.39 1.08
CA PHE A 355 16.43 15.62 0.90
C PHE A 355 17.86 15.34 0.46
N LEU A 356 18.34 16.12 -0.50
CA LEU A 356 19.77 16.26 -0.78
C LEU A 356 20.43 17.06 0.34
N PRO A 357 21.75 16.91 0.58
CA PRO A 357 22.47 17.65 1.63
C PRO A 357 22.34 19.18 1.52
N ASN A 358 22.10 19.69 0.31
CA ASN A 358 21.90 21.12 0.06
C ASN A 358 20.47 21.63 0.37
N GLY A 359 19.55 20.76 0.80
CA GLY A 359 18.15 21.10 1.12
C GLY A 359 17.18 21.03 -0.05
N ASN A 360 17.63 20.72 -1.27
CA ASN A 360 16.71 20.41 -2.36
C ASN A 360 16.06 19.04 -2.10
N ALA A 361 14.82 18.84 -2.55
CA ALA A 361 14.12 17.56 -2.39
C ALA A 361 14.09 16.78 -3.70
N LEU A 362 14.21 15.46 -3.60
CA LEU A 362 13.84 14.53 -4.65
C LEU A 362 12.48 13.92 -4.30
N VAL A 363 11.57 13.85 -5.26
CA VAL A 363 10.23 13.27 -5.08
C VAL A 363 9.91 12.33 -6.24
N SER A 364 9.56 11.09 -5.94
CA SER A 364 9.18 10.10 -6.97
C SER A 364 7.69 10.08 -7.24
N THR A 365 7.32 9.67 -8.45
CA THR A 365 5.94 9.42 -8.87
C THR A 365 5.70 7.93 -9.08
N LEU A 366 4.46 7.47 -8.85
CA LEU A 366 4.05 6.10 -9.11
C LEU A 366 4.21 5.67 -10.59
N PRO A 367 3.97 6.55 -11.60
CA PRO A 367 4.34 6.27 -12.99
C PRO A 367 5.81 5.95 -13.26
N GLY A 368 6.75 6.40 -12.42
CA GLY A 368 8.18 6.10 -12.61
C GLY A 368 9.09 7.29 -12.89
N ASP A 369 8.70 8.50 -12.48
CA ASP A 369 9.55 9.70 -12.55
C ASP A 369 10.17 10.02 -11.18
N ILE A 370 11.28 10.77 -11.20
CA ILE A 370 11.80 11.50 -10.04
C ILE A 370 11.89 12.97 -10.42
N TRP A 371 11.41 13.83 -9.54
CA TRP A 371 11.42 15.29 -9.68
C TRP A 371 12.34 15.91 -8.65
N LEU A 372 13.08 16.93 -9.06
CA LEU A 372 13.89 17.77 -8.21
C LEU A 372 13.10 19.04 -7.85
N ILE A 373 12.97 19.31 -6.55
CA ILE A 373 12.34 20.51 -5.99
C ILE A 373 13.44 21.40 -5.41
N LYS A 374 13.47 22.67 -5.83
CA LYS A 374 14.45 23.67 -5.39
C LYS A 374 13.74 24.91 -4.84
N GLY A 375 14.51 25.78 -4.19
CA GLY A 375 14.00 27.06 -3.67
C GLY A 375 13.12 26.92 -2.44
N ILE A 376 13.29 25.85 -1.68
CA ILE A 376 12.58 25.61 -0.43
C ILE A 376 13.06 26.61 0.63
N SER A 377 12.19 27.55 0.97
CA SER A 377 12.41 28.65 1.92
C SER A 377 11.28 28.71 2.96
N ASP A 378 11.42 29.60 3.94
CA ASP A 378 10.39 29.82 4.95
C ASP A 378 9.05 30.28 4.35
N ASP A 379 9.08 31.07 3.26
CA ASP A 379 7.88 31.63 2.61
C ASP A 379 7.37 30.84 1.39
N LEU A 380 8.11 29.82 0.95
CA LEU A 380 7.79 28.94 -0.18
C LEU A 380 7.55 29.67 -1.53
N LYS A 381 7.99 30.92 -1.71
CA LYS A 381 7.67 31.69 -2.93
C LYS A 381 8.48 31.29 -4.16
N ASN A 382 9.66 30.72 -3.96
CA ASN A 382 10.62 30.44 -5.04
C ASN A 382 10.68 28.96 -5.43
N ILE A 383 9.66 28.18 -5.08
CA ILE A 383 9.61 26.76 -5.35
C ILE A 383 9.61 26.50 -6.86
N THR A 384 10.53 25.64 -7.29
CA THR A 384 10.60 25.16 -8.67
C THR A 384 10.66 23.65 -8.74
N TRP A 385 10.07 23.08 -9.77
CA TRP A 385 10.11 21.66 -10.09
C TRP A 385 10.78 21.42 -11.44
N GLN A 386 11.64 20.41 -11.53
CA GLN A 386 12.16 19.91 -12.81
C GLN A 386 12.28 18.39 -12.74
N ARG A 387 12.20 17.72 -13.89
CA ARG A 387 12.38 16.27 -13.97
C ARG A 387 13.86 15.94 -13.80
N TYR A 388 14.16 14.94 -12.96
CA TYR A 388 15.51 14.54 -12.55
C TYR A 388 15.89 13.16 -13.11
N ALA A 389 14.94 12.22 -13.12
CA ALA A 389 15.10 10.89 -13.69
C ALA A 389 13.75 10.30 -14.12
N THR A 390 13.78 9.31 -15.01
CA THR A 390 12.58 8.56 -15.47
C THR A 390 12.93 7.10 -15.65
N GLY A 391 11.92 6.24 -15.79
CA GLY A 391 12.08 4.88 -16.28
C GLY A 391 12.05 3.81 -15.19
N PHE A 392 11.54 4.14 -14.00
CA PHE A 392 11.43 3.23 -12.86
C PHE A 392 10.12 2.44 -12.88
N ASN A 393 10.15 1.22 -12.34
CA ASN A 393 8.94 0.41 -12.15
C ASN A 393 8.28 0.71 -10.81
N GLN A 394 7.46 1.76 -10.75
CA GLN A 394 6.73 2.17 -9.53
C GLN A 394 7.68 2.38 -8.33
N PRO A 395 8.54 3.41 -8.37
CA PRO A 395 9.51 3.68 -7.32
C PRO A 395 8.79 4.08 -6.02
N ILE A 396 8.90 3.29 -4.95
CA ILE A 396 8.24 3.54 -3.64
C ILE A 396 9.29 3.51 -2.52
N GLY A 397 10.42 4.14 -2.78
CA GLY A 397 11.48 4.36 -1.80
C GLY A 397 12.62 5.16 -2.38
N ILE A 398 12.92 6.31 -1.79
CA ILE A 398 14.14 7.09 -2.03
C ILE A 398 14.87 7.18 -0.70
N HIS A 399 16.18 6.96 -0.71
CA HIS A 399 17.07 7.21 0.41
C HIS A 399 18.28 7.99 -0.08
N VAL A 400 18.71 8.99 0.69
CA VAL A 400 19.90 9.80 0.37
C VAL A 400 20.79 9.83 1.60
N ASP A 401 22.05 9.50 1.40
CA ASP A 401 23.11 9.67 2.39
C ASP A 401 24.47 9.89 1.72
N GLU A 402 25.57 9.74 2.45
CA GLU A 402 26.92 9.97 1.93
C GLU A 402 27.35 9.01 0.82
N ASP A 403 26.72 7.84 0.69
CA ASP A 403 27.02 6.89 -0.37
C ASP A 403 26.28 7.22 -1.67
N GLY A 404 25.27 8.11 -1.62
CA GLY A 404 24.58 8.65 -2.78
C GLY A 404 23.06 8.59 -2.71
N ILE A 405 22.44 8.55 -3.89
CA ILE A 405 20.98 8.56 -4.06
C ILE A 405 20.51 7.14 -4.41
N PHE A 406 19.80 6.52 -3.49
CA PHE A 406 19.25 5.17 -3.66
C PHE A 406 17.78 5.23 -3.98
N VAL A 407 17.35 4.41 -4.94
CA VAL A 407 15.94 4.29 -5.33
C VAL A 407 15.52 2.84 -5.34
N LEU A 408 14.47 2.52 -4.60
CA LEU A 408 13.82 1.22 -4.63
C LEU A 408 12.61 1.29 -5.57
N ASP A 409 12.63 0.46 -6.60
CA ASP A 409 11.46 0.16 -7.39
C ASP A 409 10.97 -1.27 -7.12
N ARG A 410 9.99 -1.74 -7.90
CA ARG A 410 9.40 -3.06 -7.70
C ARG A 410 10.39 -4.23 -7.86
N GLY A 411 11.51 -4.05 -8.55
CA GLY A 411 12.44 -5.12 -8.92
C GLY A 411 13.89 -4.94 -8.53
N GLN A 412 14.32 -3.73 -8.15
CA GLN A 412 15.72 -3.48 -7.82
C GLN A 412 15.90 -2.23 -6.96
N ILE A 413 17.09 -2.15 -6.36
CA ILE A 413 17.65 -0.94 -5.76
C ILE A 413 18.66 -0.37 -6.76
N TYR A 414 18.47 0.89 -7.14
CA TYR A 414 19.40 1.66 -7.97
C TYR A 414 20.27 2.55 -7.09
N LEU A 415 21.52 2.76 -7.50
CA LEU A 415 22.33 3.90 -7.08
C LEU A 415 22.44 4.87 -8.27
N LEU A 416 21.98 6.12 -8.08
CA LEU A 416 21.85 7.09 -9.17
C LEU A 416 23.03 8.06 -9.18
N HIS A 417 23.58 8.31 -10.37
CA HIS A 417 24.68 9.24 -10.59
C HIS A 417 24.35 10.27 -11.66
N ASP A 418 24.46 11.55 -11.30
CA ASP A 418 24.58 12.68 -12.22
C ASP A 418 26.09 12.89 -12.47
N LEU A 419 26.56 12.54 -13.68
CA LEU A 419 27.99 12.46 -13.96
C LEU A 419 28.56 13.75 -14.56
N ASN A 420 27.69 14.66 -15.00
CA ASN A 420 28.08 15.93 -15.60
C ASN A 420 27.57 17.15 -14.80
N GLY A 421 26.86 16.94 -13.70
CA GLY A 421 26.36 17.98 -12.80
C GLY A 421 25.21 18.80 -13.41
N ASP A 422 24.50 18.26 -14.40
CA ASP A 422 23.45 18.99 -15.10
C ASP A 422 22.06 18.84 -14.44
N GLU A 423 21.98 18.17 -13.29
CA GLU A 423 20.76 17.87 -12.55
C GLU A 423 19.80 16.92 -13.31
N GLU A 424 20.35 16.02 -14.14
CA GLU A 424 19.69 14.86 -14.73
C GLU A 424 20.54 13.60 -14.52
N ILE A 425 19.91 12.46 -14.19
CA ILE A 425 20.66 11.21 -13.97
C ILE A 425 21.17 10.60 -15.28
N ASP A 426 22.46 10.27 -15.28
CA ASP A 426 23.16 9.66 -16.40
C ASP A 426 23.43 8.16 -16.21
N TYR A 427 23.69 7.72 -14.98
CA TYR A 427 23.98 6.32 -14.67
C TYR A 427 23.04 5.79 -13.59
N TYR A 428 22.31 4.75 -13.95
CA TYR A 428 21.42 4.00 -13.09
C TYR A 428 22.15 2.70 -12.76
N GLU A 429 23.01 2.76 -11.73
CA GLU A 429 23.78 1.61 -11.26
C GLU A 429 22.86 0.61 -10.58
N LYS A 430 23.01 -0.68 -10.88
CA LYS A 430 22.39 -1.75 -10.10
C LYS A 430 23.10 -1.85 -8.75
N TYR A 431 22.43 -1.46 -7.68
CA TYR A 431 22.89 -1.75 -6.33
C TYR A 431 22.53 -3.20 -5.95
N ALA A 432 21.26 -3.58 -6.07
CA ALA A 432 20.80 -4.95 -5.85
C ALA A 432 19.58 -5.28 -6.72
N ASN A 433 19.56 -6.46 -7.33
CA ASN A 433 18.47 -6.94 -8.18
C ASN A 433 18.21 -8.45 -8.03
N ASP A 434 18.59 -9.04 -6.90
CA ASP A 434 18.47 -10.46 -6.57
C ASP A 434 17.12 -10.85 -5.94
N PHE A 435 16.24 -9.88 -5.67
CA PHE A 435 14.86 -10.08 -5.24
C PHE A 435 13.86 -9.89 -6.38
N GLY A 436 12.71 -10.57 -6.33
CA GLY A 436 11.89 -10.79 -7.52
C GLY A 436 10.91 -9.66 -7.86
N SER A 437 10.72 -9.36 -9.14
CA SER A 437 9.49 -8.71 -9.63
C SER A 437 8.43 -9.76 -9.92
N TYR A 438 7.18 -9.51 -9.58
CA TYR A 438 6.10 -10.49 -9.71
C TYR A 438 5.11 -10.10 -10.80
N ASP A 439 4.62 -11.08 -11.54
CA ASP A 439 3.56 -10.87 -12.54
C ASP A 439 2.16 -11.00 -11.93
N ARG A 440 1.88 -10.24 -10.86
CA ARG A 440 0.59 -10.27 -10.14
C ARG A 440 0.21 -8.89 -9.61
N SER A 441 -1.08 -8.62 -9.45
CA SER A 441 -1.54 -7.41 -8.75
C SER A 441 -1.12 -7.43 -7.28
N HIS A 442 -1.05 -6.25 -6.62
CA HIS A 442 -0.71 -6.10 -5.20
C HIS A 442 0.65 -6.68 -4.78
N THR A 443 1.65 -6.61 -5.67
CA THR A 443 3.01 -7.07 -5.38
C THR A 443 4.01 -5.92 -5.52
N HIS A 444 3.64 -4.75 -4.99
CA HIS A 444 4.53 -3.61 -4.83
C HIS A 444 5.65 -3.96 -3.84
N THR A 445 6.75 -3.21 -3.95
CA THR A 445 7.90 -3.31 -3.06
C THR A 445 7.98 -2.00 -2.31
N PHE A 446 7.78 -2.04 -0.99
CA PHE A 446 7.66 -0.86 -0.14
C PHE A 446 8.94 -0.65 0.67
N GLY A 447 9.54 0.53 0.57
CA GLY A 447 10.79 0.86 1.24
C GLY A 447 11.05 2.37 1.24
N LEU A 448 12.28 2.83 1.42
CA LEU A 448 13.53 2.09 1.66
C LEU A 448 14.14 2.67 2.94
N HIS A 449 14.34 1.86 3.98
CA HIS A 449 14.96 2.34 5.23
C HIS A 449 16.40 1.83 5.33
N ARG A 450 17.32 2.68 5.73
CA ARG A 450 18.74 2.31 5.90
C ARG A 450 19.12 2.34 7.37
N THR A 451 19.74 1.27 7.85
CA THR A 451 20.25 1.13 9.23
C THR A 451 21.74 1.47 9.31
N LYS A 452 22.27 1.67 10.52
CA LYS A 452 23.68 2.06 10.75
C LYS A 452 24.71 1.11 10.16
N ASP A 453 24.36 -0.15 10.02
CA ASP A 453 25.19 -1.20 9.40
C ASP A 453 25.20 -1.12 7.86
N LYS A 454 24.68 -0.03 7.30
CA LYS A 454 24.55 0.26 5.86
C LYS A 454 23.61 -0.68 5.12
N SER A 455 22.79 -1.44 5.83
CA SER A 455 21.80 -2.33 5.23
C SER A 455 20.51 -1.62 4.92
N PHE A 456 19.92 -2.00 3.79
CA PHE A 456 18.60 -1.55 3.38
C PHE A 456 17.53 -2.53 3.80
N HIS A 457 16.43 -2.02 4.36
CA HIS A 457 15.25 -2.79 4.73
C HIS A 457 14.04 -2.34 3.91
N PHE A 458 13.28 -3.32 3.44
CA PHE A 458 12.08 -3.11 2.63
C PHE A 458 11.15 -4.33 2.72
N ILE A 459 9.94 -4.17 2.22
CA ILE A 459 8.90 -5.20 2.29
C ILE A 459 8.45 -5.54 0.88
N GLN A 460 8.34 -6.83 0.62
CA GLN A 460 7.81 -7.31 -0.65
C GLN A 460 6.85 -8.46 -0.39
N ARG A 461 5.63 -8.33 -0.92
CA ARG A 461 4.51 -9.25 -0.66
C ARG A 461 4.21 -9.40 0.84
N THR A 462 4.70 -10.50 1.41
CA THR A 462 4.37 -10.97 2.76
C THR A 462 5.61 -11.17 3.60
N SER A 463 6.74 -10.63 3.16
CA SER A 463 8.05 -10.83 3.76
C SER A 463 8.81 -9.52 3.87
N VAL A 464 9.56 -9.39 4.95
CA VAL A 464 10.51 -8.32 5.18
C VAL A 464 11.89 -8.78 4.70
N TYR A 465 12.58 -7.91 3.97
CA TYR A 465 13.87 -8.16 3.38
C TYR A 465 14.91 -7.17 3.89
N ARG A 466 16.16 -7.63 3.90
CA ARG A 466 17.37 -6.87 4.20
C ARG A 466 18.38 -7.07 3.08
N THR A 467 18.83 -6.00 2.42
CA THR A 467 20.00 -6.02 1.54
C THR A 467 21.20 -5.48 2.31
N GLY A 468 22.19 -6.32 2.58
CA GLY A 468 23.39 -5.92 3.31
C GLY A 468 24.33 -5.03 2.48
N PRO A 469 25.41 -4.53 3.09
CA PRO A 469 26.50 -3.85 2.36
C PRO A 469 27.23 -4.79 1.37
N ASP A 470 27.07 -6.11 1.54
CA ASP A 470 27.48 -7.14 0.57
C ASP A 470 26.60 -7.17 -0.69
N LYS A 471 25.58 -6.31 -0.78
CA LYS A 471 24.59 -6.22 -1.87
C LYS A 471 23.76 -7.49 -2.06
N ILE A 472 23.70 -8.36 -1.04
CA ILE A 472 22.89 -9.59 -1.05
C ILE A 472 21.62 -9.39 -0.22
N THR A 473 20.50 -9.73 -0.81
CA THR A 473 19.18 -9.63 -0.20
C THR A 473 18.81 -10.91 0.54
N ARG A 474 18.43 -10.77 1.80
CA ARG A 474 18.01 -11.85 2.69
C ARG A 474 16.61 -11.56 3.22
N LYS A 475 15.82 -12.60 3.40
CA LYS A 475 14.54 -12.52 4.10
C LYS A 475 14.80 -12.56 5.60
N VAL A 476 14.22 -11.62 6.35
CA VAL A 476 14.42 -11.50 7.81
C VAL A 476 13.14 -11.74 8.62
N ALA A 477 11.95 -11.55 8.04
CA ALA A 477 10.69 -11.84 8.72
C ALA A 477 9.56 -12.17 7.72
N THR A 478 8.46 -12.78 8.21
CA THR A 478 7.29 -13.18 7.39
C THR A 478 5.96 -12.78 8.04
N GLY A 479 4.85 -13.15 7.40
CA GLY A 479 3.52 -12.98 7.98
C GLY A 479 2.95 -11.56 7.91
N VAL A 480 3.57 -10.65 7.16
CA VAL A 480 3.07 -9.28 7.02
C VAL A 480 2.12 -9.14 5.82
N ARG A 481 1.21 -8.15 5.84
CA ARG A 481 0.22 -7.95 4.78
C ARG A 481 0.26 -6.54 4.20
N ASN A 482 0.55 -6.45 2.89
CA ASN A 482 0.45 -5.20 2.10
C ASN A 482 1.12 -3.98 2.76
N CYS A 483 2.28 -4.15 3.41
CA CYS A 483 2.87 -3.10 4.24
C CYS A 483 3.38 -1.91 3.44
N MET A 484 2.53 -0.91 3.28
CA MET A 484 2.92 0.37 2.70
C MET A 484 3.83 1.17 3.64
N ALA A 485 3.54 1.07 4.94
CA ALA A 485 4.24 1.73 6.02
C ALA A 485 5.58 1.06 6.30
N VAL A 486 6.64 1.84 6.17
CA VAL A 486 8.02 1.45 6.50
C VAL A 486 8.72 2.66 7.11
N GLY A 487 9.72 2.39 7.95
CA GLY A 487 10.52 3.43 8.59
C GLY A 487 11.42 2.83 9.66
N GLY A 488 11.86 3.67 10.60
CA GLY A 488 12.65 3.24 11.75
C GLY A 488 13.73 4.24 12.11
N THR A 489 14.76 3.74 12.78
CA THR A 489 15.96 4.47 13.19
C THR A 489 17.20 3.77 12.64
N ASP A 490 18.37 4.29 12.97
CA ASP A 490 19.66 3.63 12.73
C ASP A 490 19.75 2.21 13.34
N ASP A 491 18.97 1.92 14.39
CA ASP A 491 19.07 0.68 15.16
C ASP A 491 17.98 -0.36 14.86
N TYR A 492 16.81 0.05 14.37
CA TYR A 492 15.69 -0.86 14.14
C TYR A 492 14.81 -0.44 12.98
N PHE A 493 14.14 -1.42 12.38
CA PHE A 493 13.20 -1.25 11.28
C PHE A 493 11.76 -1.40 11.76
N LEU A 494 10.91 -0.49 11.32
CA LEU A 494 9.47 -0.50 11.54
C LEU A 494 8.73 -0.89 10.26
N ALA A 495 7.74 -1.76 10.40
CA ALA A 495 6.82 -2.15 9.35
C ALA A 495 5.38 -1.89 9.80
N GLY A 496 4.52 -1.37 8.92
CA GLY A 496 3.10 -1.21 9.21
C GLY A 496 2.24 -2.02 8.25
N PRO A 497 1.73 -3.19 8.67
CA PRO A 497 0.82 -3.98 7.85
C PRO A 497 -0.54 -3.30 7.78
N GLN A 498 -1.17 -3.41 6.61
CA GLN A 498 -2.51 -2.90 6.42
C GLN A 498 -3.54 -3.95 6.79
N GLU A 499 -4.58 -3.46 7.47
CA GLU A 499 -5.74 -4.25 7.82
C GLU A 499 -6.25 -5.13 6.68
N GLY A 500 -6.61 -6.36 7.00
CA GLY A 500 -7.35 -7.27 6.14
C GLY A 500 -7.26 -8.70 6.62
N THR A 501 -7.22 -9.66 5.69
CA THR A 501 -7.14 -11.08 6.03
C THR A 501 -5.94 -11.36 6.94
N TRP A 502 -6.22 -11.92 8.12
CA TRP A 502 -5.25 -12.19 9.19
C TRP A 502 -4.50 -10.96 9.71
N THR A 503 -4.98 -9.75 9.43
CA THR A 503 -4.44 -8.50 9.93
C THR A 503 -5.60 -7.68 10.50
N PRO A 504 -5.88 -7.77 11.81
CA PRO A 504 -7.14 -7.31 12.40
C PRO A 504 -7.41 -5.81 12.21
N THR A 505 -6.38 -4.99 12.36
CA THR A 505 -6.36 -3.55 12.10
C THR A 505 -4.95 -3.20 11.63
N SER A 506 -4.76 -2.00 11.11
CA SER A 506 -3.41 -1.51 10.84
C SER A 506 -2.59 -1.50 12.12
N ALA A 507 -1.29 -1.77 12.02
CA ALA A 507 -0.42 -1.88 13.19
C ALA A 507 0.95 -1.28 12.90
N ILE A 508 1.76 -1.09 13.94
CA ILE A 508 3.17 -0.76 13.84
C ILE A 508 3.95 -1.92 14.45
N ILE A 509 4.85 -2.51 13.67
CA ILE A 509 5.68 -3.65 14.07
C ILE A 509 7.12 -3.16 14.12
N GLU A 510 7.78 -3.40 15.26
CA GLU A 510 9.24 -3.40 15.30
C GLU A 510 9.73 -4.77 14.88
N VAL A 511 10.37 -4.83 13.71
CA VAL A 511 10.70 -6.10 13.06
C VAL A 511 11.88 -6.75 13.79
N LYS A 512 11.73 -8.04 14.11
CA LYS A 512 12.80 -8.88 14.63
C LYS A 512 13.07 -10.04 13.69
N ASP A 513 14.34 -10.43 13.61
CA ASP A 513 14.78 -11.52 12.73
C ASP A 513 14.11 -12.85 13.13
N GLY A 514 13.63 -13.58 12.13
CA GLY A 514 12.94 -14.86 12.27
C GLY A 514 11.49 -14.78 12.75
N GLU A 515 10.95 -13.59 13.07
CA GLU A 515 9.56 -13.47 13.50
C GLU A 515 8.55 -13.59 12.35
N GLU A 516 7.36 -14.09 12.70
CA GLU A 516 6.18 -14.09 11.85
C GLU A 516 5.10 -13.19 12.47
N TYR A 517 4.28 -12.54 11.63
CA TYR A 517 3.29 -11.53 12.04
C TYR A 517 1.85 -11.87 11.64
N GLY A 518 1.58 -13.17 11.44
CA GLY A 518 0.23 -13.71 11.49
C GLY A 518 -0.50 -13.93 10.17
N LEU A 519 -0.02 -13.42 9.03
CA LEU A 519 -0.64 -13.73 7.74
C LEU A 519 -0.67 -15.26 7.52
N GLY A 520 -1.87 -15.81 7.34
CA GLY A 520 -2.08 -17.27 7.23
C GLY A 520 -2.50 -17.95 8.53
N GLY A 521 -2.68 -17.18 9.62
CA GLY A 521 -3.22 -17.66 10.89
C GLY A 521 -2.23 -18.44 11.76
N LYS A 522 -0.92 -18.22 11.56
CA LYS A 522 0.16 -18.93 12.25
C LYS A 522 1.24 -17.95 12.71
N GLY A 523 1.98 -18.33 13.74
CA GLY A 523 3.17 -17.60 14.21
C GLY A 523 2.93 -16.12 14.46
N ILE A 524 1.93 -15.74 15.27
CA ILE A 524 1.55 -14.32 15.43
C ILE A 524 2.40 -13.66 16.52
N SER A 525 3.44 -12.94 16.13
CA SER A 525 4.20 -12.09 17.06
C SER A 525 3.44 -10.78 17.30
N PRO A 526 3.30 -10.31 18.55
CA PRO A 526 2.62 -9.05 18.84
C PRO A 526 3.33 -7.85 18.20
N PRO A 527 2.58 -6.88 17.62
CA PRO A 527 3.14 -5.64 17.09
C PRO A 527 3.69 -4.78 18.22
N LEU A 528 4.36 -3.67 17.88
CA LEU A 528 4.68 -2.61 18.83
C LEU A 528 3.38 -1.98 19.35
N CYS A 529 2.46 -1.63 18.45
CA CYS A 529 1.10 -1.23 18.80
C CYS A 529 0.13 -1.42 17.64
N PHE A 530 -1.16 -1.52 17.97
CA PHE A 530 -2.25 -1.45 17.00
C PHE A 530 -2.61 0.02 16.75
N VAL A 531 -3.04 0.32 15.53
CA VAL A 531 -3.58 1.62 15.14
C VAL A 531 -5.07 1.42 14.87
N PRO A 532 -5.95 2.01 15.68
CA PRO A 532 -7.38 1.87 15.47
C PRO A 532 -7.81 2.43 14.11
N ARG A 533 -8.75 1.77 13.44
CA ARG A 533 -9.22 2.16 12.10
C ARG A 533 -9.77 3.59 12.04
N GLY A 534 -10.40 4.07 13.11
CA GLY A 534 -10.88 5.45 13.19
C GLY A 534 -9.78 6.50 13.34
N ILE A 535 -8.54 6.08 13.61
CA ILE A 535 -7.33 6.91 13.61
C ILE A 535 -6.61 6.77 12.27
N ASP A 536 -6.41 5.54 11.81
CA ASP A 536 -5.84 5.25 10.51
C ASP A 536 -6.25 3.86 9.99
N ASN A 537 -6.99 3.83 8.88
CA ASN A 537 -7.38 2.57 8.22
C ASN A 537 -6.28 2.02 7.30
N SER A 538 -5.23 2.80 7.01
CA SER A 538 -4.10 2.37 6.20
C SER A 538 -2.85 3.20 6.54
N THR A 539 -1.97 2.63 7.36
CA THR A 539 -0.73 3.29 7.80
C THR A 539 0.18 3.71 6.66
N GLY A 540 0.69 4.94 6.71
CA GLY A 540 1.76 5.45 5.87
C GLY A 540 3.14 5.23 6.52
N GLY A 541 4.19 5.80 5.93
CA GLY A 541 5.56 5.66 6.43
C GLY A 541 5.77 6.24 7.84
N MET A 542 6.85 5.82 8.48
CA MET A 542 7.26 6.34 9.79
C MET A 542 8.62 7.01 9.68
N ARG A 543 8.82 8.12 10.35
CA ARG A 543 10.11 8.83 10.36
C ARG A 543 10.53 9.18 11.76
N GLU A 544 11.77 8.89 12.10
CA GLU A 544 12.39 9.42 13.31
C GLU A 544 12.44 10.95 13.26
N ILE A 545 12.10 11.59 14.36
CA ILE A 545 12.17 13.03 14.50
C ILE A 545 13.61 13.40 14.86
N THR A 546 14.36 13.90 13.88
CA THR A 546 15.80 14.16 14.04
C THR A 546 16.13 15.59 14.49
N SER A 547 15.16 16.49 14.45
CA SER A 547 15.37 17.94 14.64
C SER A 547 14.66 18.50 15.88
N HIS A 548 15.38 19.28 16.68
CA HIS A 548 14.80 20.10 17.76
C HIS A 548 13.99 21.30 17.23
N LYS A 549 14.15 21.67 15.96
CA LYS A 549 13.40 22.78 15.34
C LYS A 549 11.95 22.40 15.04
N TRP A 550 11.60 21.12 15.16
CA TRP A 550 10.22 20.62 14.99
C TRP A 550 9.48 20.46 16.33
N GLY A 551 9.95 21.13 17.38
CA GLY A 551 9.37 21.08 18.71
C GLY A 551 9.97 19.98 19.59
N PRO A 552 9.25 19.52 20.62
CA PRO A 552 9.83 18.81 21.76
C PRO A 552 10.02 17.29 21.56
N PHE A 553 9.90 16.77 20.33
CA PHE A 553 9.76 15.34 20.08
C PHE A 553 10.99 14.66 19.46
N LYS A 554 12.15 15.32 19.42
CA LYS A 554 13.36 14.71 18.86
C LYS A 554 13.64 13.35 19.51
N GLY A 555 13.94 12.33 18.70
CA GLY A 555 14.16 10.94 19.10
C GLY A 555 12.89 10.09 19.19
N SER A 556 11.71 10.71 19.13
CA SER A 556 10.44 10.00 18.91
C SER A 556 10.21 9.78 17.41
N HIS A 557 9.05 9.23 17.05
CA HIS A 557 8.68 8.99 15.65
C HIS A 557 7.42 9.76 15.30
N VAL A 558 7.34 10.24 14.07
CA VAL A 558 6.10 10.64 13.43
C VAL A 558 5.62 9.49 12.54
N GLY A 559 4.38 9.07 12.73
CA GLY A 559 3.67 8.19 11.80
C GLY A 559 2.84 9.02 10.83
N LEU A 560 2.89 8.65 9.57
CA LEU A 560 2.10 9.23 8.50
C LEU A 560 0.87 8.35 8.24
N SER A 561 -0.24 8.95 7.86
CA SER A 561 -1.45 8.22 7.49
C SER A 561 -1.74 8.32 6.01
N TYR A 562 -1.68 7.17 5.32
CA TYR A 562 -2.19 7.07 3.96
C TYR A 562 -3.73 7.09 3.98
N GLY A 563 -4.33 6.33 4.88
CA GLY A 563 -5.78 6.16 4.96
C GLY A 563 -6.53 7.47 5.24
N SER A 564 -6.16 8.16 6.31
CA SER A 564 -6.86 9.35 6.82
C SER A 564 -6.26 10.69 6.37
N ALA A 565 -5.19 10.67 5.55
CA ALA A 565 -4.47 11.86 5.10
C ALA A 565 -4.09 12.81 6.27
N SER A 566 -3.53 12.21 7.33
CA SER A 566 -3.15 12.87 8.59
C SER A 566 -1.82 12.34 9.11
N HIS A 567 -1.43 12.72 10.34
CA HIS A 567 -0.24 12.20 11.00
C HIS A 567 -0.44 12.12 12.52
N TYR A 568 0.44 11.37 13.18
CA TYR A 568 0.40 11.13 14.62
C TYR A 568 1.81 10.91 15.16
N LEU A 569 2.02 11.14 16.45
CA LEU A 569 3.27 10.71 17.11
C LEU A 569 3.17 9.23 17.44
N ILE A 570 4.30 8.53 17.31
CA ILE A 570 4.48 7.18 17.79
C ILE A 570 5.42 7.26 19.00
N LEU A 571 4.88 6.90 20.16
CA LEU A 571 5.62 6.78 21.41
C LEU A 571 6.03 5.32 21.59
N ARG A 572 7.19 5.09 22.20
CA ARG A 572 7.78 3.75 22.37
C ARG A 572 8.26 3.56 23.81
N ASP A 573 7.84 2.48 24.45
CA ASP A 573 8.34 1.99 25.73
C ASP A 573 9.16 0.73 25.50
N THR A 574 10.45 0.77 25.86
CA THR A 574 11.39 -0.35 25.71
C THR A 574 11.75 -1.02 27.03
N THR A 575 11.10 -0.63 28.12
CA THR A 575 11.50 -1.07 29.46
C THR A 575 10.84 -2.37 29.90
N SER A 576 9.81 -2.81 29.17
CA SER A 576 9.13 -4.10 29.30
C SER A 576 9.91 -5.24 28.63
N SER A 577 9.46 -6.48 28.82
CA SER A 577 10.06 -7.68 28.21
C SER A 577 10.06 -7.67 26.67
N ARG A 578 9.15 -6.91 26.06
CA ARG A 578 9.11 -6.59 24.63
C ARG A 578 8.74 -5.11 24.48
N PRO A 579 9.31 -4.37 23.51
CA PRO A 579 8.88 -3.02 23.22
C PRO A 579 7.38 -2.95 22.93
N GLN A 580 6.73 -1.89 23.41
CA GLN A 580 5.32 -1.60 23.15
C GLN A 580 5.14 -0.11 22.84
N GLY A 581 4.06 0.23 22.13
CA GLY A 581 3.86 1.56 21.57
C GLY A 581 2.52 2.19 21.88
N ALA A 582 2.45 3.48 21.56
CA ALA A 582 1.22 4.25 21.56
C ALA A 582 1.22 5.27 20.41
N VAL A 583 0.03 5.59 19.92
CA VAL A 583 -0.17 6.68 18.97
C VAL A 583 -0.88 7.87 19.62
N VAL A 584 -0.44 9.08 19.28
CA VAL A 584 -1.01 10.35 19.74
C VAL A 584 -1.36 11.18 18.50
N PRO A 585 -2.65 11.42 18.21
CA PRO A 585 -3.05 12.23 17.06
C PRO A 585 -2.47 13.65 17.09
N MET A 586 -2.01 14.10 15.92
CA MET A 586 -1.44 15.44 15.72
C MET A 586 -2.33 16.28 14.82
N GLU A 587 -2.25 17.61 14.96
CA GLU A 587 -3.04 18.54 14.16
C GLU A 587 -2.46 18.70 12.74
N GLY A 588 -3.31 18.57 11.72
CA GLY A 588 -2.96 18.84 10.33
C GLY A 588 -3.49 17.77 9.37
N ASN A 589 -3.96 18.20 8.20
CA ASN A 589 -4.52 17.32 7.17
C ASN A 589 -3.79 17.54 5.85
N PHE A 590 -3.76 16.52 5.02
CA PHE A 590 -3.06 16.52 3.73
C PHE A 590 -4.05 16.39 2.57
N LEU A 591 -3.64 16.86 1.38
CA LEU A 591 -4.47 16.79 0.18
C LEU A 591 -4.61 15.36 -0.37
N ALA A 592 -3.67 14.47 -0.02
CA ALA A 592 -3.66 13.07 -0.44
C ALA A 592 -3.11 12.16 0.68
N GLY A 593 -3.32 10.86 0.57
CA GLY A 593 -2.79 9.86 1.49
C GLY A 593 -1.26 9.90 1.54
N VAL A 594 -0.69 10.25 2.70
CA VAL A 594 0.76 10.45 2.83
C VAL A 594 1.48 9.14 3.08
N MET A 595 2.42 8.83 2.18
CA MET A 595 3.16 7.57 2.23
C MET A 595 4.55 7.73 2.84
N ARG A 596 5.22 8.86 2.61
CA ARG A 596 6.61 9.07 3.02
C ARG A 596 6.82 10.50 3.46
N GLY A 597 7.86 10.72 4.26
CA GLY A 597 8.25 12.04 4.70
C GLY A 597 9.67 12.02 5.26
N ASP A 598 10.27 13.19 5.28
CA ASP A 598 11.63 13.39 5.75
C ASP A 598 11.79 14.76 6.42
N PHE A 599 12.81 14.88 7.27
CA PHE A 599 13.14 16.14 7.92
C PHE A 599 14.15 16.92 7.08
N HIS A 600 13.81 18.15 6.74
CA HIS A 600 14.67 18.97 5.88
C HIS A 600 15.95 19.37 6.65
N PRO A 601 17.15 19.18 6.06
CA PRO A 601 18.42 19.24 6.80
C PRO A 601 18.78 20.65 7.32
N LYS A 602 18.18 21.72 6.79
CA LYS A 602 18.48 23.11 7.20
C LYS A 602 17.44 23.70 8.17
N ASP A 603 16.18 23.80 7.76
CA ASP A 603 15.09 24.33 8.60
C ASP A 603 14.60 23.34 9.68
N GLY A 604 14.92 22.05 9.53
CA GLY A 604 14.59 21.01 10.48
C GLY A 604 13.09 20.72 10.59
N GLN A 605 12.28 21.08 9.59
CA GLN A 605 10.84 20.82 9.55
C GLN A 605 10.52 19.49 8.85
N LEU A 606 9.36 18.90 9.15
CA LEU A 606 8.88 17.68 8.49
C LEU A 606 8.24 18.04 7.15
N TYR A 607 8.64 17.35 6.09
CA TYR A 607 7.96 17.38 4.81
C TYR A 607 7.44 16.00 4.46
N VAL A 608 6.30 15.94 3.79
CA VAL A 608 5.61 14.69 3.45
C VAL A 608 5.21 14.67 1.98
N ALA A 609 5.21 13.48 1.40
CA ALA A 609 4.72 13.20 0.05
C ALA A 609 3.62 12.14 0.11
N GLY A 610 2.56 12.34 -0.67
CA GLY A 610 1.41 11.46 -0.71
C GLY A 610 0.78 11.33 -2.10
N LEU A 611 -0.10 10.34 -2.24
CA LEU A 611 -0.79 10.03 -3.49
C LEU A 611 -2.20 9.49 -3.25
N ASP A 612 -3.03 9.62 -4.27
CA ASP A 612 -4.25 8.85 -4.45
C ASP A 612 -3.94 7.60 -5.29
N GLY A 613 -4.50 6.45 -4.93
CA GLY A 613 -4.38 5.22 -5.72
C GLY A 613 -5.11 4.02 -5.12
N TRP A 614 -5.38 4.07 -3.81
CA TRP A 614 -6.10 3.09 -3.00
C TRP A 614 -7.20 3.76 -2.17
N GLY A 615 -7.88 3.03 -1.29
CA GLY A 615 -8.96 3.61 -0.48
C GLY A 615 -8.44 4.55 0.60
N ASP A 616 -8.65 5.86 0.44
CA ASP A 616 -8.17 6.93 1.32
C ASP A 616 -9.12 8.16 1.36
N TYR A 617 -8.62 9.27 1.92
CA TYR A 617 -9.32 10.56 2.06
C TYR A 617 -8.84 11.59 1.01
N SER A 618 -8.17 11.13 -0.05
CA SER A 618 -7.51 12.00 -1.02
C SER A 618 -8.49 12.88 -1.79
N ILE A 619 -8.07 14.12 -2.00
CA ILE A 619 -8.80 15.12 -2.78
C ILE A 619 -8.04 15.54 -4.04
N GLU A 620 -6.77 15.16 -4.17
CA GLU A 620 -5.90 15.40 -5.31
C GLU A 620 -5.08 14.13 -5.62
N ASP A 621 -4.54 14.00 -6.84
CA ASP A 621 -3.73 12.83 -7.28
C ASP A 621 -2.50 12.58 -6.39
N GLY A 622 -1.97 13.63 -5.75
CA GLY A 622 -0.86 13.56 -4.81
C GLY A 622 -0.53 14.90 -4.17
N CYS A 623 0.39 14.94 -3.20
CA CYS A 623 0.69 16.16 -2.45
C CYS A 623 2.14 16.21 -1.96
N VAL A 624 2.69 17.43 -1.79
CA VAL A 624 3.91 17.69 -1.00
C VAL A 624 3.60 18.78 0.02
N HIS A 625 3.67 18.45 1.30
CA HIS A 625 3.31 19.36 2.38
C HIS A 625 4.46 19.50 3.37
N ARG A 626 4.55 20.66 4.04
CA ARG A 626 5.45 20.90 5.18
C ARG A 626 4.61 20.99 6.44
N VAL A 627 4.85 20.13 7.42
CA VAL A 627 4.34 20.32 8.77
C VAL A 627 5.33 21.18 9.53
N ARG A 628 4.99 22.46 9.70
CA ARG A 628 5.87 23.46 10.31
C ARG A 628 5.49 23.70 11.76
N TYR A 629 6.47 23.57 12.64
CA TYR A 629 6.38 24.02 14.03
C TYR A 629 6.50 25.55 14.08
N THR A 630 5.57 26.21 14.75
CA THR A 630 5.48 27.69 14.81
C THR A 630 6.16 28.31 16.03
N GLY A 631 6.81 27.51 16.88
CA GLY A 631 7.49 27.98 18.10
C GLY A 631 6.59 28.04 19.35
N GLY A 632 5.31 27.70 19.22
CA GLY A 632 4.34 27.72 20.33
C GLY A 632 4.49 26.55 21.32
N LYS A 633 3.78 26.63 22.45
CA LYS A 633 3.79 25.57 23.46
C LYS A 633 3.00 24.35 23.00
N VAL A 634 3.67 23.21 22.86
CA VAL A 634 3.02 21.93 22.55
C VAL A 634 2.46 21.32 23.84
N ARG A 635 1.22 20.81 23.78
CA ARG A 635 0.50 20.22 24.93
C ARG A 635 0.05 18.79 24.61
N LYS A 636 1.03 17.92 24.38
CA LYS A 636 0.83 16.52 24.01
C LYS A 636 1.64 15.58 24.90
N PRO A 637 1.21 14.31 25.04
CA PRO A 637 2.04 13.26 25.56
C PRO A 637 3.36 13.13 24.78
N SER A 638 4.47 12.92 25.49
CA SER A 638 5.82 12.72 24.94
C SER A 638 6.42 11.37 25.30
N GLY A 639 5.76 10.60 26.17
CA GLY A 639 6.22 9.29 26.61
C GLY A 639 5.16 8.58 27.43
N PHE A 640 5.30 7.27 27.57
CA PHE A 640 4.45 6.48 28.44
C PHE A 640 5.20 5.25 28.97
N LYS A 641 4.69 4.67 30.04
CA LYS A 641 5.14 3.37 30.55
C LYS A 641 3.98 2.62 31.19
N VAL A 642 3.87 1.33 30.87
CA VAL A 642 2.78 0.47 31.36
C VAL A 642 3.23 -0.30 32.59
N TYR A 643 2.39 -0.31 33.61
CA TYR A 643 2.58 -1.01 34.87
C TYR A 643 1.38 -1.91 35.12
N THR A 644 1.55 -3.00 35.89
CA THR A 644 0.42 -3.90 36.20
C THR A 644 -0.71 -3.21 36.98
N ASN A 645 -0.49 -2.07 37.63
CA ASN A 645 -1.53 -1.30 38.34
C ASN A 645 -1.92 0.02 37.65
N GLY A 646 -1.44 0.30 36.43
CA GLY A 646 -1.78 1.55 35.74
C GLY A 646 -0.79 1.96 34.66
N ILE A 647 -0.86 3.22 34.24
CA ILE A 647 0.01 3.78 33.20
C ILE A 647 0.62 5.10 33.67
N ARG A 648 1.92 5.27 33.41
CA ARG A 648 2.58 6.58 33.51
C ARG A 648 2.53 7.25 32.14
N ILE A 649 2.15 8.51 32.09
CA ILE A 649 2.18 9.33 30.86
C ILE A 649 3.03 10.56 31.14
N GLU A 650 3.91 10.89 30.20
CA GLU A 650 4.78 12.07 30.22
C GLU A 650 4.27 13.09 29.21
N PHE A 651 4.43 14.37 29.52
CA PHE A 651 3.95 15.49 28.73
C PHE A 651 5.07 16.48 28.41
N THR A 652 4.88 17.15 27.28
CA THR A 652 5.72 18.25 26.81
C THR A 652 5.62 19.52 27.67
N THR A 653 4.59 19.64 28.51
CA THR A 653 4.32 20.79 29.38
C THR A 653 4.15 20.38 30.83
N GLU A 654 4.43 21.32 31.75
CA GLU A 654 4.02 21.21 33.15
C GLU A 654 2.51 21.35 33.29
N LEU A 655 1.94 20.56 34.20
CA LEU A 655 0.50 20.41 34.42
C LEU A 655 0.06 21.03 35.75
N GLU A 656 -1.17 21.54 35.76
CA GLU A 656 -1.78 22.10 36.96
C GLU A 656 -2.34 20.99 37.87
N LYS A 657 -1.87 20.95 39.12
CA LYS A 657 -2.12 19.84 40.04
C LYS A 657 -3.60 19.56 40.32
N LYS A 658 -4.42 20.58 40.56
CA LYS A 658 -5.83 20.40 40.93
C LYS A 658 -6.59 19.74 39.78
N SER A 659 -6.52 20.31 38.58
CA SER A 659 -7.17 19.79 37.39
C SER A 659 -6.68 18.39 37.03
N THR A 660 -5.38 18.13 37.13
CA THR A 660 -4.80 16.85 36.72
C THR A 660 -5.22 15.69 37.61
N GLN A 661 -5.54 15.91 38.88
CA GLN A 661 -5.88 14.81 39.81
C GLN A 661 -7.39 14.52 39.88
N LEU A 662 -8.23 15.23 39.12
CA LEU A 662 -9.67 14.97 39.06
C LEU A 662 -9.94 13.80 38.11
N VAL A 663 -10.49 12.70 38.64
CA VAL A 663 -10.77 11.49 37.84
C VAL A 663 -11.76 11.77 36.71
N ASP A 664 -12.76 12.62 36.94
CA ASP A 664 -13.79 12.98 35.94
C ASP A 664 -13.23 13.72 34.71
N HIS A 665 -11.96 14.15 34.75
CA HIS A 665 -11.26 14.72 33.59
C HIS A 665 -10.67 13.65 32.65
N TYR A 666 -10.89 12.38 32.95
CA TYR A 666 -10.35 11.26 32.21
C TYR A 666 -11.45 10.29 31.80
N PHE A 667 -11.28 9.71 30.63
CA PHE A 667 -12.08 8.58 30.17
C PHE A 667 -11.16 7.52 29.60
N ALA A 668 -11.33 6.28 30.06
CA ALA A 668 -10.55 5.15 29.60
C ALA A 668 -11.48 3.99 29.20
N HIS A 669 -11.21 3.43 28.03
CA HIS A 669 -11.86 2.22 27.55
C HIS A 669 -10.90 1.37 26.72
N ALA A 670 -11.18 0.07 26.64
CA ALA A 670 -10.27 -0.88 26.03
C ALA A 670 -11.01 -1.96 25.23
N TRP A 671 -10.33 -2.55 24.26
CA TRP A 671 -10.88 -3.61 23.42
C TRP A 671 -9.79 -4.49 22.84
N ASN A 672 -10.21 -5.67 22.37
CA ASN A 672 -9.37 -6.58 21.61
C ASN A 672 -9.86 -6.71 20.17
N TYR A 673 -8.95 -7.14 19.31
CA TYR A 673 -9.25 -7.57 17.96
C TYR A 673 -9.12 -9.10 17.85
N GLU A 674 -9.61 -9.67 16.76
CA GLU A 674 -9.46 -11.08 16.46
C GLU A 674 -8.74 -11.28 15.13
N TYR A 675 -7.65 -12.06 15.15
CA TYR A 675 -6.97 -12.55 13.97
C TYR A 675 -7.83 -13.62 13.31
N ALA A 676 -8.28 -13.35 12.08
CA ALA A 676 -9.16 -14.25 11.36
C ALA A 676 -8.95 -14.15 9.85
N LYS A 677 -9.42 -15.16 9.10
CA LYS A 677 -9.36 -15.18 7.63
C LYS A 677 -10.21 -14.08 6.97
N ARG A 678 -11.26 -13.60 7.66
CA ARG A 678 -12.09 -12.48 7.18
C ARG A 678 -11.25 -11.21 7.05
N TYR A 679 -11.74 -10.26 6.26
CA TYR A 679 -11.12 -8.95 6.15
C TYR A 679 -11.20 -8.19 7.49
N GLY A 680 -10.05 -7.89 8.09
CA GLY A 680 -9.95 -7.06 9.28
C GLY A 680 -10.66 -7.67 10.49
N SER A 681 -10.82 -6.87 11.52
CA SER A 681 -11.55 -7.22 12.72
C SER A 681 -12.49 -6.10 13.16
N PRO A 682 -13.72 -6.43 13.57
CA PRO A 682 -14.47 -5.61 14.51
C PRO A 682 -13.71 -5.41 15.83
N GLU A 683 -14.17 -4.46 16.62
CA GLU A 683 -13.66 -4.19 17.97
C GLU A 683 -14.50 -4.99 18.97
N PHE A 684 -13.85 -5.85 19.75
CA PHE A 684 -14.52 -6.74 20.70
C PHE A 684 -14.22 -6.36 22.14
N SER A 685 -15.23 -6.49 22.99
CA SER A 685 -15.04 -6.41 24.44
C SER A 685 -14.07 -7.52 24.87
N ALA A 686 -13.11 -7.17 25.71
CA ALA A 686 -12.18 -8.11 26.31
C ALA A 686 -12.86 -8.92 27.42
N LYS A 687 -13.76 -8.28 28.18
CA LYS A 687 -14.54 -8.90 29.27
C LYS A 687 -15.65 -9.80 28.73
N PHE A 688 -16.24 -9.44 27.59
CA PHE A 688 -17.32 -10.18 26.91
C PHE A 688 -16.92 -10.46 25.45
N PRO A 689 -16.02 -11.44 25.19
CA PRO A 689 -15.40 -11.65 23.87
C PRO A 689 -16.36 -11.86 22.69
N GLU A 690 -17.58 -12.34 22.93
CA GLU A 690 -18.59 -12.50 21.87
C GLU A 690 -19.33 -11.21 21.51
N SER A 691 -19.11 -10.13 22.26
CA SER A 691 -19.76 -8.83 22.07
C SER A 691 -18.85 -7.83 21.38
N LEU A 692 -19.41 -7.11 20.40
CA LEU A 692 -18.75 -5.94 19.83
C LEU A 692 -18.78 -4.78 20.82
N GLY A 693 -17.76 -3.93 20.77
CA GLY A 693 -17.65 -2.74 21.59
C GLY A 693 -16.47 -2.74 22.54
N HIS A 694 -16.44 -1.75 23.42
CA HIS A 694 -15.32 -1.46 24.30
C HIS A 694 -15.71 -1.64 25.76
N ASP A 695 -14.78 -2.14 26.56
CA ASP A 695 -14.91 -2.20 28.01
C ASP A 695 -14.52 -0.86 28.62
N ARG A 696 -15.38 -0.35 29.51
CA ARG A 696 -14.97 0.74 30.41
C ARG A 696 -13.83 0.27 31.30
N ILE A 697 -12.82 1.12 31.45
CA ILE A 697 -11.72 0.97 32.40
C ILE A 697 -11.92 1.99 33.52
N ASP A 698 -12.06 1.49 34.74
CA ASP A 698 -12.23 2.35 35.91
C ASP A 698 -10.88 2.92 36.34
N ILE A 699 -10.83 4.26 36.44
CA ILE A 699 -9.68 5.00 36.93
C ILE A 699 -9.91 5.26 38.42
N ARG A 700 -9.08 4.65 39.27
CA ARG A 700 -9.21 4.79 40.73
C ARG A 700 -8.69 6.13 41.21
N SER A 701 -7.54 6.56 40.69
CA SER A 701 -6.98 7.88 40.97
C SER A 701 -5.98 8.31 39.91
N VAL A 702 -5.71 9.61 39.86
CA VAL A 702 -4.60 10.16 39.04
C VAL A 702 -3.66 10.93 39.94
N LYS A 703 -2.36 10.66 39.83
CA LYS A 703 -1.31 11.32 40.61
C LYS A 703 -0.42 12.15 39.69
N LEU A 704 -0.29 13.44 39.96
CA LEU A 704 0.76 14.25 39.34
C LEU A 704 2.10 13.91 40.00
N LEU A 705 3.11 13.58 39.20
CA LEU A 705 4.44 13.22 39.67
C LEU A 705 5.29 14.47 39.98
N ASN A 706 6.38 14.30 40.72
CA ASN A 706 7.21 15.39 41.23
C ASN A 706 7.76 16.33 40.15
N ASN A 707 7.97 15.83 38.93
CA ASN A 707 8.47 16.61 37.80
C ASN A 707 7.40 17.53 37.17
N LYS A 708 6.14 17.49 37.64
CA LYS A 708 4.96 18.20 37.10
C LYS A 708 4.63 17.95 35.63
N LYS A 709 5.41 17.12 34.93
CA LYS A 709 5.26 16.76 33.51
C LYS A 709 4.84 15.33 33.32
N SER A 710 4.58 14.60 34.40
CA SER A 710 4.16 13.21 34.32
C SER A 710 3.01 12.94 35.27
N ILE A 711 2.11 12.07 34.83
CA ILE A 711 1.02 11.56 35.64
C ILE A 711 1.11 10.05 35.75
N PHE A 712 0.61 9.51 36.85
CA PHE A 712 0.28 8.10 36.96
C PHE A 712 -1.24 7.95 37.07
N ILE A 713 -1.83 7.25 36.11
CA ILE A 713 -3.27 6.92 36.08
C ILE A 713 -3.40 5.50 36.64
N GLU A 714 -3.99 5.39 37.81
CA GLU A 714 -4.18 4.14 38.55
C GLU A 714 -5.38 3.36 37.99
N MET A 715 -5.11 2.19 37.44
CA MET A 715 -6.10 1.29 36.81
C MET A 715 -5.80 -0.16 37.23
N PRO A 716 -6.12 -0.54 38.49
CA PRO A 716 -5.72 -1.82 39.07
C PRO A 716 -6.40 -3.01 38.41
N ASP A 717 -7.48 -2.82 37.65
CA ASP A 717 -8.20 -3.86 36.92
C ASP A 717 -7.85 -3.97 35.43
N LEU A 718 -6.95 -3.12 34.92
CA LEU A 718 -6.53 -3.17 33.51
C LEU A 718 -5.73 -4.44 33.23
N GLU A 719 -6.31 -5.39 32.50
CA GLU A 719 -5.57 -6.53 31.96
C GLU A 719 -4.66 -6.11 30.80
N PRO A 720 -3.60 -6.86 30.50
CA PRO A 720 -2.89 -6.72 29.23
C PRO A 720 -3.85 -6.81 28.05
N ILE A 721 -3.89 -5.76 27.23
CA ILE A 721 -4.92 -5.59 26.21
C ILE A 721 -4.30 -5.10 24.88
N MET A 722 -4.93 -5.46 23.75
CA MET A 722 -4.47 -5.02 22.42
C MET A 722 -4.63 -3.52 22.24
N GLN A 723 -5.71 -2.91 22.74
CA GLN A 723 -5.97 -1.49 22.58
C GLN A 723 -6.59 -0.87 23.82
N LEU A 724 -5.96 0.20 24.31
CA LEU A 724 -6.45 1.11 25.34
C LEU A 724 -6.50 2.52 24.75
N HIS A 725 -7.61 3.23 24.93
CA HIS A 725 -7.71 4.65 24.61
C HIS A 725 -8.01 5.44 25.89
N ILE A 726 -7.24 6.51 26.09
CA ILE A 726 -7.40 7.43 27.22
C ILE A 726 -7.60 8.84 26.66
N ARG A 727 -8.78 9.41 26.93
CA ARG A 727 -9.10 10.82 26.70
C ARG A 727 -8.80 11.62 27.96
N MET A 728 -8.13 12.76 27.81
CA MET A 728 -7.69 13.60 28.95
C MET A 728 -8.09 15.07 28.73
N HIS A 729 -8.74 15.68 29.71
CA HIS A 729 -9.07 17.12 29.75
C HIS A 729 -8.21 17.80 30.82
N LEU A 730 -7.15 18.49 30.41
CA LEU A 730 -6.09 18.96 31.31
C LEU A 730 -5.94 20.48 31.26
N LYS A 731 -5.21 21.00 32.25
CA LYS A 731 -4.70 22.37 32.29
C LYS A 731 -3.19 22.33 32.44
N ASP A 732 -2.50 23.18 31.68
CA ASP A 732 -1.09 23.44 31.95
C ASP A 732 -0.91 24.38 33.14
N GLU A 733 0.31 24.54 33.64
CA GLU A 733 0.58 25.41 34.80
C GLU A 733 0.21 26.89 34.56
N SER A 734 0.14 27.34 33.30
CA SER A 734 -0.38 28.68 32.94
C SER A 734 -1.91 28.78 32.93
N GLY A 735 -2.62 27.70 33.27
CA GLY A 735 -4.09 27.65 33.29
C GLY A 735 -4.73 27.42 31.92
N THR A 736 -3.95 27.20 30.86
CA THR A 736 -4.48 26.93 29.52
C THR A 736 -5.07 25.53 29.47
N GLN A 737 -6.34 25.43 29.11
CA GLN A 737 -7.04 24.15 28.93
C GLN A 737 -6.61 23.50 27.62
N PHE A 738 -6.47 22.18 27.64
CA PHE A 738 -6.24 21.39 26.44
C PHE A 738 -6.82 19.99 26.60
N LYS A 739 -7.11 19.35 25.46
CA LYS A 739 -7.53 17.96 25.38
C LYS A 739 -6.50 17.18 24.60
N THR A 740 -6.25 15.94 25.01
CA THR A 740 -5.35 15.04 24.29
C THR A 740 -5.73 13.59 24.52
N ASP A 741 -5.28 12.75 23.60
CA ASP A 741 -5.56 11.33 23.57
C ASP A 741 -4.26 10.53 23.64
N LEU A 742 -4.36 9.32 24.16
CA LEU A 742 -3.34 8.29 24.04
C LEU A 742 -4.02 7.00 23.62
N PHE A 743 -3.63 6.45 22.46
CA PHE A 743 -4.04 5.13 21.99
C PHE A 743 -2.85 4.19 22.16
N CYS A 744 -2.81 3.41 23.23
CA CYS A 744 -1.69 2.52 23.53
C CYS A 744 -2.09 1.04 23.44
N SER A 745 -1.08 0.20 23.20
CA SER A 745 -1.22 -1.27 23.27
C SER A 745 -0.46 -1.79 24.49
N PRO A 746 -1.05 -1.75 25.70
CA PRO A 746 -0.39 -2.13 26.95
C PRO A 746 -0.32 -3.66 27.09
N MET A 747 0.44 -4.30 26.21
CA MET A 747 0.49 -5.75 26.05
C MET A 747 1.51 -6.42 26.98
N PHE A 748 2.49 -5.67 27.48
CA PHE A 748 3.60 -6.17 28.30
C PHE A 748 3.80 -5.24 29.51
N PRO A 749 2.91 -5.27 30.53
CA PRO A 749 3.06 -4.41 31.71
C PRO A 749 4.31 -4.77 32.53
N ASP A 750 4.99 -3.76 33.07
CA ASP A 750 6.06 -3.94 34.07
C ASP A 750 5.46 -4.14 35.48
N LYS A 751 6.30 -4.49 36.46
CA LYS A 751 5.96 -4.62 37.89
C LYS A 751 5.18 -3.39 38.39
N PRO A 752 4.32 -3.49 39.43
CA PRO A 752 3.49 -2.37 39.87
C PRO A 752 4.28 -1.08 40.14
N PHE A 753 3.73 0.05 39.74
CA PHE A 753 4.28 1.37 40.09
C PHE A 753 4.09 1.61 41.59
N LYS A 754 5.17 1.98 42.28
CA LYS A 754 5.18 2.15 43.74
C LYS A 754 5.05 3.62 44.13
N MET A 755 3.96 3.95 44.82
CA MET A 755 3.75 5.25 45.47
C MET A 755 2.77 5.08 46.63
N LYS A 756 2.90 5.90 47.68
CA LYS A 756 2.00 5.88 48.83
C LYS A 756 0.55 6.10 48.39
N GLY A 757 -0.36 5.22 48.83
CA GLY A 757 -1.80 5.33 48.57
C GLY A 757 -2.28 4.71 47.27
N LEU A 758 -1.39 4.07 46.49
CA LEU A 758 -1.78 3.24 45.36
C LEU A 758 -2.16 1.84 45.82
N GLU A 759 -3.13 1.25 45.14
CA GLU A 759 -3.53 -0.14 45.28
C GLU A 759 -2.49 -1.07 44.66
N GLU A 760 -2.34 -2.24 45.27
CA GLU A 760 -1.57 -3.32 44.66
C GLU A 760 -2.28 -3.83 43.41
N SER A 761 -1.51 -4.27 42.41
CA SER A 761 -2.10 -5.00 41.29
C SER A 761 -2.77 -6.27 41.81
N ARG A 762 -3.89 -6.65 41.20
CA ARG A 762 -4.42 -8.00 41.38
C ARG A 762 -3.34 -9.04 41.05
N LYS A 763 -3.31 -10.12 41.83
CA LYS A 763 -2.25 -11.15 41.76
C LYS A 763 -2.44 -12.12 40.59
N ASP A 764 -3.66 -12.20 40.06
CA ASP A 764 -4.11 -13.13 39.01
C ASP A 764 -4.03 -12.52 37.60
N LYS A 765 -3.46 -11.33 37.44
CA LYS A 765 -3.29 -10.70 36.13
C LYS A 765 -2.40 -11.53 35.21
N LEU A 766 -2.73 -11.49 33.92
CA LEU A 766 -1.85 -12.03 32.90
C LEU A 766 -0.53 -11.26 32.85
N ALA A 767 0.57 -11.97 32.61
CA ALA A 767 1.89 -11.35 32.46
C ALA A 767 2.03 -10.58 31.13
N PHE A 768 1.28 -11.00 30.11
CA PHE A 768 1.23 -10.37 28.79
C PHE A 768 -0.09 -10.69 28.09
N VAL A 769 -0.39 -9.97 27.02
CA VAL A 769 -1.64 -10.11 26.24
C VAL A 769 -1.80 -11.53 25.66
N SER A 770 -3.03 -12.05 25.70
CA SER A 770 -3.42 -13.21 24.91
C SER A 770 -4.06 -12.74 23.61
N LEU A 771 -3.40 -12.94 22.47
CA LEU A 771 -3.95 -12.57 21.18
C LEU A 771 -5.12 -13.49 20.81
N ARG A 772 -6.27 -12.90 20.49
CA ARG A 772 -7.44 -13.66 20.05
C ARG A 772 -7.26 -14.08 18.59
N VAL A 773 -7.34 -15.39 18.34
CA VAL A 773 -7.26 -16.00 17.02
C VAL A 773 -8.53 -16.79 16.80
N ALA A 774 -9.21 -16.57 15.68
CA ALA A 774 -10.44 -17.28 15.36
C ALA A 774 -10.16 -18.79 15.25
N ASN A 775 -10.91 -19.57 16.02
CA ASN A 775 -10.73 -21.02 16.07
C ASN A 775 -11.31 -21.65 14.80
N HIS A 776 -10.51 -22.42 14.06
CA HIS A 776 -10.91 -23.04 12.78
C HIS A 776 -11.76 -24.31 12.93
N GLN A 777 -12.24 -24.63 14.14
CA GLN A 777 -13.10 -25.80 14.32
C GLN A 777 -14.31 -25.69 13.39
N THR A 778 -14.40 -26.69 12.52
CA THR A 778 -15.34 -26.78 11.40
C THR A 778 -16.77 -26.85 11.90
N LYS A 779 -17.38 -25.70 12.17
CA LYS A 779 -18.85 -25.60 12.03
C LYS A 779 -19.19 -26.07 10.62
N LYS A 780 -20.22 -26.91 10.47
CA LYS A 780 -20.74 -27.37 9.18
C LYS A 780 -20.93 -26.14 8.30
N LYS A 781 -20.06 -25.94 7.31
CA LYS A 781 -20.20 -24.86 6.33
C LYS A 781 -21.50 -25.12 5.57
N PRO A 782 -22.27 -24.07 5.22
CA PRO A 782 -23.40 -24.25 4.32
C PRO A 782 -22.91 -24.95 3.04
N GLU A 783 -23.67 -25.93 2.55
CA GLU A 783 -23.33 -26.65 1.33
C GLU A 783 -23.71 -25.76 0.13
N PHE A 784 -22.70 -25.18 -0.52
CA PHE A 784 -22.87 -24.31 -1.69
C PHE A 784 -22.74 -25.06 -3.02
N THR A 785 -22.61 -26.38 -2.98
CA THR A 785 -22.43 -27.22 -4.16
C THR A 785 -23.76 -27.51 -4.87
N GLY A 786 -24.87 -27.58 -4.15
CA GLY A 786 -26.13 -28.08 -4.74
C GLY A 786 -26.09 -29.58 -5.01
N LYS A 787 -27.13 -30.13 -5.64
CA LYS A 787 -27.20 -31.54 -6.04
C LYS A 787 -26.82 -31.69 -7.51
N VAL A 788 -26.00 -32.69 -7.83
CA VAL A 788 -25.69 -33.06 -9.22
C VAL A 788 -26.98 -33.33 -9.99
N ILE A 789 -27.11 -32.74 -11.19
CA ILE A 789 -28.28 -32.88 -12.05
C ILE A 789 -27.88 -33.69 -13.28
N GLU A 790 -28.67 -34.72 -13.61
CA GLU A 790 -28.41 -35.53 -14.80
C GLU A 790 -28.47 -34.67 -16.07
N GLY A 791 -27.44 -34.80 -16.92
CA GLY A 791 -27.33 -34.03 -18.17
C GLY A 791 -26.89 -32.57 -17.99
N GLU A 792 -26.37 -32.20 -16.82
CA GLU A 792 -25.86 -30.84 -16.59
C GLU A 792 -24.68 -30.50 -17.51
N ARG A 793 -24.65 -29.26 -18.00
CA ARG A 793 -23.54 -28.74 -18.81
C ARG A 793 -22.51 -28.03 -17.94
N GLU A 794 -21.24 -28.37 -18.13
CA GLU A 794 -20.13 -27.76 -17.40
C GLU A 794 -19.77 -26.37 -17.93
N ILE A 795 -19.57 -25.45 -16.99
CA ILE A 795 -19.08 -24.09 -17.22
C ILE A 795 -17.94 -23.82 -16.25
N GLN A 796 -16.70 -23.85 -16.75
CA GLN A 796 -15.56 -23.36 -15.98
C GLN A 796 -15.41 -21.83 -16.12
N ILE A 797 -15.16 -21.15 -15.01
CA ILE A 797 -14.83 -19.74 -14.89
C ILE A 797 -13.58 -19.60 -14.01
N ASP A 798 -12.61 -18.79 -14.44
CA ASP A 798 -11.45 -18.46 -13.61
C ASP A 798 -11.64 -17.05 -13.02
N ALA A 799 -11.47 -16.90 -11.71
CA ALA A 799 -11.24 -15.61 -11.07
C ALA A 799 -9.78 -15.22 -11.31
N ASN A 800 -9.57 -14.30 -12.24
CA ASN A 800 -8.25 -13.86 -12.67
C ASN A 800 -7.79 -12.63 -11.89
N SER A 801 -6.47 -12.41 -11.87
CA SER A 801 -5.91 -11.21 -11.25
C SER A 801 -6.57 -9.93 -11.74
N GLY A 802 -6.66 -8.96 -10.82
CA GLY A 802 -7.29 -7.65 -10.94
C GLY A 802 -8.77 -7.70 -11.31
N LEU A 803 -9.48 -8.54 -10.55
CA LEU A 803 -10.92 -8.44 -10.34
C LEU A 803 -11.74 -8.67 -11.61
N VAL A 804 -11.43 -9.73 -12.35
CA VAL A 804 -12.17 -10.10 -13.57
C VAL A 804 -12.39 -11.61 -13.65
N TYR A 805 -13.59 -12.02 -14.11
CA TYR A 805 -13.88 -13.41 -14.45
C TYR A 805 -13.40 -13.72 -15.88
N SER A 806 -12.90 -14.94 -16.13
CA SER A 806 -12.43 -15.35 -17.47
C SER A 806 -13.54 -15.38 -18.52
N LYS A 807 -14.78 -15.59 -18.09
CA LYS A 807 -15.99 -15.45 -18.90
C LYS A 807 -16.74 -14.22 -18.43
N LYS A 808 -17.12 -13.34 -19.37
CA LYS A 808 -17.98 -12.17 -19.11
C LYS A 808 -19.45 -12.45 -19.40
N ILE A 809 -19.71 -13.40 -20.30
CA ILE A 809 -21.05 -13.82 -20.71
C ILE A 809 -21.08 -15.34 -20.68
N ILE A 810 -22.15 -15.90 -20.12
CA ILE A 810 -22.51 -17.31 -20.17
C ILE A 810 -23.90 -17.36 -20.77
N GLU A 811 -24.10 -18.15 -21.81
CA GLU A 811 -25.44 -18.36 -22.39
C GLU A 811 -26.00 -19.70 -21.92
N ALA A 812 -27.30 -19.70 -21.57
CA ALA A 812 -28.04 -20.89 -21.18
C ALA A 812 -29.51 -20.77 -21.59
N LYS A 813 -30.18 -21.91 -21.73
CA LYS A 813 -31.63 -21.98 -21.95
C LYS A 813 -32.39 -21.86 -20.62
N PRO A 814 -33.65 -21.40 -20.63
CA PRO A 814 -34.54 -21.54 -19.49
C PRO A 814 -34.52 -22.95 -18.91
N ASP A 815 -34.37 -23.07 -17.58
CA ASP A 815 -34.35 -24.33 -16.83
C ASP A 815 -33.22 -25.32 -17.21
N GLU A 816 -32.21 -24.88 -17.96
CA GLU A 816 -31.06 -25.72 -18.32
C GLU A 816 -30.28 -26.13 -17.06
N ALA A 817 -29.95 -27.41 -16.95
CA ALA A 817 -29.10 -27.94 -15.89
C ALA A 817 -27.64 -27.54 -16.13
N LEU A 818 -27.01 -26.87 -15.16
CA LEU A 818 -25.65 -26.34 -15.26
C LEU A 818 -24.81 -26.73 -14.04
N VAL A 819 -23.53 -27.00 -14.28
CA VAL A 819 -22.49 -27.00 -13.23
C VAL A 819 -21.50 -25.89 -13.50
N LEU A 820 -21.44 -24.91 -12.61
CA LEU A 820 -20.54 -23.76 -12.70
C LEU A 820 -19.37 -23.97 -11.75
N THR A 821 -18.17 -24.16 -12.30
CA THR A 821 -16.92 -24.32 -11.56
C THR A 821 -16.15 -23.01 -11.57
N LEU A 822 -16.00 -22.38 -10.40
CA LEU A 822 -15.11 -21.23 -10.22
C LEU A 822 -13.73 -21.71 -9.76
N ARG A 823 -12.68 -21.33 -10.48
CA ARG A 823 -11.29 -21.56 -10.09
C ARG A 823 -10.60 -20.24 -9.77
N ASN A 824 -9.97 -20.12 -8.61
CA ASN A 824 -9.27 -18.91 -8.23
C ASN A 824 -7.79 -18.98 -8.62
N VAL A 825 -7.43 -18.28 -9.69
CA VAL A 825 -6.03 -18.16 -10.13
C VAL A 825 -5.39 -16.84 -9.68
N ASP A 826 -6.12 -16.02 -8.93
CA ASP A 826 -5.64 -14.76 -8.34
C ASP A 826 -4.93 -14.98 -6.99
N VAL A 827 -4.38 -13.92 -6.40
CA VAL A 827 -3.79 -13.86 -5.05
C VAL A 827 -4.76 -13.35 -3.98
N MET A 828 -5.92 -12.85 -4.40
CA MET A 828 -7.00 -12.44 -3.51
C MET A 828 -8.05 -13.53 -3.43
N ASN A 829 -8.83 -13.52 -2.37
CA ASN A 829 -9.98 -14.40 -2.23
C ASN A 829 -11.12 -13.90 -3.13
N HIS A 830 -11.87 -14.82 -3.73
CA HIS A 830 -12.98 -14.51 -4.63
C HIS A 830 -14.15 -15.44 -4.41
N ASN A 831 -15.36 -14.95 -4.69
CA ASN A 831 -16.57 -15.74 -4.78
C ASN A 831 -17.31 -15.41 -6.08
N LEU A 832 -18.49 -15.99 -6.31
CA LEU A 832 -19.37 -15.62 -7.41
C LEU A 832 -20.82 -15.75 -6.96
N VAL A 833 -21.56 -14.65 -7.03
CA VAL A 833 -22.96 -14.58 -6.61
C VAL A 833 -23.81 -14.18 -7.81
N ILE A 834 -24.70 -15.07 -8.25
CA ILE A 834 -25.68 -14.81 -9.31
C ILE A 834 -26.88 -14.09 -8.68
N VAL A 835 -27.30 -12.97 -9.27
CA VAL A 835 -28.35 -12.11 -8.73
C VAL A 835 -29.45 -11.83 -9.75
N GLU A 836 -30.61 -11.37 -9.26
CA GLU A 836 -31.73 -10.97 -10.12
C GLU A 836 -31.35 -9.80 -11.07
N PRO A 837 -31.95 -9.73 -12.27
CA PRO A 837 -31.74 -8.63 -13.19
C PRO A 837 -32.01 -7.27 -12.53
N GLY A 838 -31.08 -6.31 -12.68
CA GLY A 838 -31.19 -4.97 -12.10
C GLY A 838 -30.82 -4.84 -10.61
N SER A 839 -30.46 -5.94 -9.94
CA SER A 839 -30.18 -5.93 -8.49
C SER A 839 -28.70 -5.77 -8.10
N THR A 840 -27.77 -5.73 -9.06
CA THR A 840 -26.31 -5.67 -8.87
C THR A 840 -25.88 -4.66 -7.81
N LYS A 841 -26.33 -3.40 -7.93
CA LYS A 841 -25.96 -2.32 -7.00
C LYS A 841 -26.48 -2.60 -5.59
N LYS A 842 -27.74 -3.04 -5.47
CA LYS A 842 -28.40 -3.31 -4.19
C LYS A 842 -27.68 -4.43 -3.42
N VAL A 843 -27.42 -5.57 -4.08
CA VAL A 843 -26.70 -6.70 -3.49
C VAL A 843 -25.24 -6.34 -3.20
N GLY A 844 -24.59 -5.63 -4.13
CA GLY A 844 -23.22 -5.14 -3.96
C GLY A 844 -23.05 -4.25 -2.73
N GLU A 845 -23.90 -3.24 -2.56
CA GLU A 845 -23.88 -2.35 -1.39
C GLU A 845 -24.18 -3.10 -0.08
N ALA A 846 -25.11 -4.06 -0.10
CA ALA A 846 -25.39 -4.90 1.06
C ALA A 846 -24.16 -5.74 1.46
N SER A 847 -23.50 -6.38 0.49
CA SER A 847 -22.28 -7.16 0.75
C SER A 847 -21.15 -6.32 1.33
N PHE A 848 -21.05 -5.06 0.89
CA PHE A 848 -20.03 -4.14 1.36
C PHE A 848 -20.24 -3.75 2.83
N LYS A 849 -21.49 -3.68 3.30
CA LYS A 849 -21.85 -3.39 4.70
C LYS A 849 -21.63 -4.60 5.61
N MET A 850 -21.60 -5.82 5.09
CA MET A 850 -21.40 -7.04 5.88
C MET A 850 -20.05 -7.08 6.59
N ILE A 851 -19.03 -6.35 6.14
CA ILE A 851 -17.70 -6.37 6.75
C ILE A 851 -17.67 -6.03 8.26
N SER A 852 -18.66 -5.28 8.75
CA SER A 852 -18.84 -4.98 10.17
C SER A 852 -19.52 -6.13 10.94
N ASP A 853 -20.08 -7.12 10.23
CA ASP A 853 -20.60 -8.37 10.79
C ASP A 853 -19.43 -9.36 11.02
N PRO A 854 -19.15 -9.76 12.28
CA PRO A 854 -18.10 -10.73 12.56
C PRO A 854 -18.30 -12.08 11.86
N LYS A 855 -19.53 -12.41 11.45
CA LYS A 855 -19.90 -13.64 10.73
C LYS A 855 -19.87 -13.49 9.21
N ALA A 856 -19.45 -12.35 8.65
CA ALA A 856 -19.43 -12.14 7.21
C ALA A 856 -18.60 -13.16 6.44
N GLY A 857 -17.47 -13.58 7.02
CA GLY A 857 -16.64 -14.64 6.46
C GLY A 857 -17.35 -16.01 6.44
N GLU A 858 -18.13 -16.34 7.48
CA GLU A 858 -18.94 -17.56 7.52
C GLU A 858 -20.05 -17.55 6.45
N LYS A 859 -20.59 -16.36 6.18
CA LYS A 859 -21.60 -16.12 5.13
C LYS A 859 -21.00 -15.98 3.73
N ASN A 860 -19.68 -16.18 3.55
CA ASN A 860 -18.98 -15.99 2.28
C ASN A 860 -19.21 -14.60 1.64
N TYR A 861 -19.47 -13.58 2.46
CA TYR A 861 -19.86 -12.24 2.01
C TYR A 861 -21.05 -12.22 1.04
N ALA A 862 -21.88 -13.27 1.01
CA ALA A 862 -23.13 -13.30 0.28
C ALA A 862 -24.25 -12.76 1.19
N PRO A 863 -24.88 -11.62 0.87
CA PRO A 863 -25.99 -11.10 1.66
C PRO A 863 -27.17 -12.06 1.65
N ASP A 864 -27.85 -12.18 2.79
CA ASP A 864 -29.10 -12.91 2.88
C ASP A 864 -30.25 -12.05 2.33
N MET A 865 -30.46 -12.16 1.01
CA MET A 865 -31.38 -11.35 0.24
C MET A 865 -32.08 -12.19 -0.82
N LYS A 866 -33.37 -11.94 -1.06
CA LYS A 866 -34.14 -12.64 -2.11
C LYS A 866 -33.56 -12.44 -3.52
N GLU A 867 -32.86 -11.32 -3.74
CA GLU A 867 -32.21 -11.01 -5.02
C GLU A 867 -30.96 -11.87 -5.28
N VAL A 868 -30.43 -12.57 -4.27
CA VAL A 868 -29.31 -13.52 -4.40
C VAL A 868 -29.87 -14.89 -4.75
N LEU A 869 -29.61 -15.33 -5.99
CA LEU A 869 -30.19 -16.57 -6.54
C LEU A 869 -29.29 -17.78 -6.29
N PHE A 870 -27.99 -17.63 -6.57
CA PHE A 870 -27.02 -18.72 -6.44
C PHE A 870 -25.67 -18.19 -5.96
N VAL A 871 -24.95 -19.01 -5.19
CA VAL A 871 -23.68 -18.63 -4.56
C VAL A 871 -22.65 -19.72 -4.79
N VAL A 872 -21.54 -19.37 -5.42
CA VAL A 872 -20.26 -20.05 -5.24
C VAL A 872 -19.54 -19.36 -4.07
N PRO A 873 -19.05 -20.11 -3.06
CA PRO A 873 -18.48 -19.53 -1.85
C PRO A 873 -17.14 -18.84 -2.11
N VAL A 874 -16.60 -18.19 -1.07
CA VAL A 874 -15.27 -17.58 -1.14
C VAL A 874 -14.20 -18.67 -1.18
N ILE A 875 -13.48 -18.72 -2.28
CA ILE A 875 -12.38 -19.65 -2.53
C ILE A 875 -11.02 -18.93 -2.44
N GLU A 876 -10.02 -19.63 -1.89
CA GLU A 876 -8.65 -19.13 -1.73
C GLU A 876 -7.85 -19.18 -3.04
N PRO A 877 -6.74 -18.43 -3.16
CA PRO A 877 -5.78 -18.60 -4.24
C PRO A 877 -5.41 -20.08 -4.47
N GLY A 878 -5.58 -20.57 -5.70
CA GLY A 878 -5.29 -21.94 -6.10
C GLY A 878 -6.46 -22.93 -5.92
N GLU A 879 -7.51 -22.55 -5.20
CA GLU A 879 -8.67 -23.41 -4.95
C GLU A 879 -9.74 -23.29 -6.04
N ASN A 880 -10.70 -24.22 -6.04
CA ASN A 880 -11.88 -24.17 -6.90
C ASN A 880 -13.14 -24.67 -6.17
N HIS A 881 -14.32 -24.34 -6.70
CA HIS A 881 -15.60 -24.84 -6.21
C HIS A 881 -16.63 -24.93 -7.33
N SER A 882 -17.44 -25.98 -7.32
CA SER A 882 -18.50 -26.23 -8.31
C SER A 882 -19.89 -26.07 -7.67
N LEU A 883 -20.76 -25.37 -8.39
CA LEU A 883 -22.17 -25.16 -8.06
C LEU A 883 -23.05 -25.82 -9.13
N HIS A 884 -23.89 -26.75 -8.72
CA HIS A 884 -24.88 -27.47 -9.53
C HIS A 884 -26.26 -26.82 -9.33
N PHE A 885 -26.86 -26.34 -10.43
CA PHE A 885 -28.13 -25.61 -10.37
C PHE A 885 -28.88 -25.65 -11.72
N ARG A 886 -30.16 -25.29 -11.70
CA ARG A 886 -30.92 -25.02 -12.92
C ARG A 886 -30.93 -23.53 -13.20
N ALA A 887 -30.66 -23.16 -14.45
CA ALA A 887 -30.72 -21.79 -14.90
C ALA A 887 -32.13 -21.20 -14.68
N PRO A 888 -32.27 -19.90 -14.37
CA PRO A 888 -33.58 -19.28 -14.18
C PRO A 888 -34.53 -19.53 -15.36
N GLU A 889 -35.81 -19.84 -15.08
CA GLU A 889 -36.82 -20.10 -16.10
C GLU A 889 -37.15 -18.84 -16.94
N LYS A 890 -37.05 -17.67 -16.33
CA LYS A 890 -37.36 -16.41 -17.00
C LYS A 890 -36.16 -15.96 -17.84
N GLN A 891 -36.41 -15.68 -19.12
CA GLN A 891 -35.40 -15.07 -19.99
C GLN A 891 -34.95 -13.71 -19.45
N GLY A 892 -33.65 -13.44 -19.56
CA GLY A 892 -33.06 -12.21 -19.04
C GLY A 892 -31.55 -12.29 -18.86
N ASP A 893 -30.98 -11.15 -18.53
CA ASP A 893 -29.56 -11.02 -18.19
C ASP A 893 -29.43 -11.01 -16.68
N TYR A 894 -28.95 -12.12 -16.12
CA TYR A 894 -28.73 -12.33 -14.69
C TYR A 894 -27.26 -12.03 -14.37
N PRO A 895 -26.96 -10.91 -13.70
CA PRO A 895 -25.58 -10.57 -13.36
C PRO A 895 -25.02 -11.59 -12.37
N TYR A 896 -23.74 -11.92 -12.50
CA TYR A 896 -22.97 -12.54 -11.43
C TYR A 896 -21.82 -11.65 -11.01
N ILE A 897 -21.62 -11.52 -9.69
CA ILE A 897 -20.68 -10.58 -9.10
C ILE A 897 -19.82 -11.22 -8.01
N CYS A 898 -18.60 -10.71 -7.83
CA CYS A 898 -17.77 -11.06 -6.67
C CYS A 898 -18.15 -10.15 -5.50
N THR A 899 -18.78 -10.70 -4.46
CA THR A 899 -19.19 -9.95 -3.27
C THR A 899 -18.13 -9.95 -2.17
N PHE A 900 -16.94 -10.51 -2.40
CA PHE A 900 -15.80 -10.28 -1.50
C PHE A 900 -15.54 -8.76 -1.37
N PRO A 901 -15.21 -8.24 -0.17
CA PRO A 901 -15.28 -6.81 0.11
C PRO A 901 -14.55 -5.92 -0.90
N GLY A 902 -15.31 -5.04 -1.56
CA GLY A 902 -14.82 -4.07 -2.55
C GLY A 902 -14.66 -4.60 -3.98
N HIS A 903 -14.98 -5.87 -4.28
CA HIS A 903 -14.77 -6.46 -5.61
C HIS A 903 -15.94 -6.23 -6.58
N TRP A 904 -17.17 -6.20 -6.07
CA TRP A 904 -18.39 -6.27 -6.89
C TRP A 904 -18.52 -5.15 -7.92
N MET A 905 -17.88 -4.00 -7.70
CA MET A 905 -17.98 -2.84 -8.58
C MET A 905 -17.31 -3.04 -9.95
N VAL A 906 -16.36 -3.97 -10.04
CA VAL A 906 -15.61 -4.26 -11.28
C VAL A 906 -15.65 -5.72 -11.69
N MET A 907 -15.76 -6.63 -10.72
CA MET A 907 -15.71 -8.06 -10.98
C MET A 907 -17.11 -8.60 -11.18
N GLN A 908 -17.56 -8.50 -12.44
CA GLN A 908 -18.91 -8.87 -12.84
C GLN A 908 -18.90 -9.64 -14.17
N GLY A 909 -19.92 -10.45 -14.38
CA GLY A 909 -20.31 -10.97 -15.69
C GLY A 909 -21.82 -11.22 -15.72
N VAL A 910 -22.30 -11.84 -16.80
CA VAL A 910 -23.72 -12.05 -17.04
C VAL A 910 -24.00 -13.51 -17.42
N LEU A 911 -24.92 -14.15 -16.71
CA LEU A 911 -25.61 -15.36 -17.14
C LEU A 911 -26.84 -14.91 -17.94
N ARG A 912 -26.79 -15.10 -19.25
CA ARG A 912 -27.83 -14.70 -20.20
C ARG A 912 -28.71 -15.89 -20.54
N ILE A 913 -29.99 -15.77 -20.19
CA ILE A 913 -31.01 -16.78 -20.45
C ILE A 913 -31.77 -16.43 -21.73
N ARG A 914 -31.71 -17.30 -22.74
CA ARG A 914 -32.31 -17.11 -24.07
C ARG A 914 -33.08 -18.34 -24.53
#